data_AF-A0A2N2KYX3-F1
#
_entry.id   AF-A0A2N2KYX3-F1
#
_cell.length_a   1.000
_cell.length_b   1.000
_cell.length_c   1.000
_cell.angle_alpha   90.00
_cell.angle_beta   90.00
_cell.angle_gamma   90.00
#
_symmetry.space_group_name_H-M   'P 1'
#
loop_
_entity.id
_entity.type
_entity.pdbx_description
1 polymer ?
#
loop_
_entity_poly.entity_id
_entity_poly.type
_entity_poly.pdbx_seq_one_letter_code
_entity_poly.pdbx_strand_id
1 'polypeptide(L)'
;MKTIVISDLGSTKTKTVAISNIDGRYSLKAISKHDTTVEAPSNDVIIGLENSISEITQDKDFELYCTSSAGGGLQILVIGLTMFDSASSGKRAAYGAGGVILDTFALDDKRNAIQQMLDISKLHPDMILISGGTDGGAITGVLRLVEILRLAKPVPKFESKTKIPAIFAGNQEAAGLVQNLIGEDFELFILPNLRPSLDTENLKPSQEKIQELFMENVMEHAPGYSKLKKRVNAQIMPTPLAVLQTLQLLSQEHSKNIFAFDIGGATTDVFSCINGHFQRTVSANLGMSYSALNVMKEAGIEKLLELLPSRISEDELRNFIANKTLHPTITYDDTDAMMIEQALAKVALKMALKQHKDMHFNWNKIGYLDKLKAGDKDKYVDKFEYIEQENKYSFYASDIDILIGTGGVFTAVNIPKQAMMILVDGIRPSCVTEIWIDKHFLSPHIGILSQSKPDAAKDLIKSDLISPIGLHIAPVFSQKLDSKAIVMEYLVDGKRDFITAGAFKYYEATGKDRIIRLKAAKNVFVGTGDEIVLKAGLCLLVDCRYEDELQAEQVNSSLDLYSPVIDAQGLLPMPSRLVSGNWTLDIELPYKGLISGMQGAKCEPMDVIASNPYDPPRLYIVQAVSGEKKPEARLTKESMLIKLGETIEADQLIFSPSASLTATGLKLNKFYSPVRGRVEYIEYNSGIVVLSEIQDYSSKPLTIEIAQLLNIKPKSMYRYMQKEKGSFVYRGEVLARRLEAGVNPLSSHIKAPNTGTITDIDTVKGTVTIQYLAKATDYRANVWGEISSVDSDRMLSISYQGERLDAVIGFGKASGGDLIVIGRDQDISLLALEAKVVFLSYSPDLNTLRAIAKQKAAAIVTEWINERDLAQYMNIEPGVINTGSEDIGSSILILKGFGAGNTDSDLIKNLHQRQGKHCYIDPHTRIRAGVIRPFACIQEKKT
;
A
#
# COMPACT_ATOMS: atom_id res chain seq x y z
N MET A 1 15.12 44.23 -11.01
CA MET A 1 14.92 43.46 -9.75
C MET A 1 14.97 42.00 -10.13
N LYS A 2 15.83 41.19 -9.51
CA LYS A 2 15.97 39.78 -9.90
C LYS A 2 14.75 39.00 -9.38
N THR A 3 13.86 38.59 -10.28
CA THR A 3 12.68 37.78 -9.93
C THR A 3 13.13 36.37 -9.56
N ILE A 4 12.60 35.82 -8.48
CA ILE A 4 12.82 34.42 -8.12
C ILE A 4 11.50 33.69 -8.31
N VAL A 5 11.54 32.61 -9.08
CA VAL A 5 10.42 31.71 -9.32
C VAL A 5 10.69 30.41 -8.57
N ILE A 6 9.73 29.98 -7.76
CA ILE A 6 9.78 28.69 -7.08
C ILE A 6 8.59 27.85 -7.55
N SER A 7 8.80 26.60 -7.90
CA SER A 7 7.74 25.68 -8.31
C SER A 7 7.73 24.42 -7.46
N ASP A 8 6.55 23.96 -7.05
CA ASP A 8 6.30 22.65 -6.47
C ASP A 8 5.54 21.81 -7.51
N LEU A 9 6.23 20.80 -8.03
CA LEU A 9 5.68 19.84 -8.98
C LEU A 9 4.95 18.75 -8.18
N GLY A 10 3.71 19.02 -7.78
CA GLY A 10 2.88 18.06 -7.06
C GLY A 10 2.50 16.82 -7.87
N SER A 11 1.84 15.83 -7.27
CA SER A 11 1.34 14.67 -8.03
C SER A 11 0.12 15.00 -8.91
N THR A 12 -0.67 16.02 -8.56
CA THR A 12 -1.88 16.42 -9.30
C THR A 12 -1.82 17.83 -9.86
N LYS A 13 -1.23 18.76 -9.11
CA LYS A 13 -1.12 20.18 -9.49
C LYS A 13 0.32 20.65 -9.34
N THR A 14 0.80 21.36 -10.35
CA THR A 14 2.05 22.13 -10.31
C THR A 14 1.74 23.53 -9.82
N LYS A 15 2.37 23.94 -8.72
CA LYS A 15 2.13 25.24 -8.07
C LYS A 15 3.38 26.08 -8.16
N THR A 16 3.27 27.27 -8.73
CA THR A 16 4.42 28.14 -8.97
C THR A 16 4.19 29.50 -8.35
N VAL A 17 5.21 30.01 -7.66
CA VAL A 17 5.20 31.33 -7.04
C VAL A 17 6.34 32.19 -7.58
N ALA A 18 6.06 33.47 -7.75
CA ALA A 18 7.07 34.48 -8.00
C ALA A 18 7.23 35.34 -6.75
N ILE A 19 8.48 35.57 -6.35
CA ILE A 19 8.84 36.52 -5.29
C ILE A 19 9.78 37.58 -5.85
N SER A 20 9.73 38.77 -5.26
CA SER A 20 10.62 39.89 -5.60
C SER A 20 11.25 40.46 -4.34
N ASN A 21 12.49 40.93 -4.48
CA ASN A 21 13.14 41.73 -3.45
C ASN A 21 12.80 43.21 -3.66
N ILE A 22 12.14 43.82 -2.69
CA ILE A 22 11.85 45.25 -2.63
C ILE A 22 12.54 45.79 -1.38
N ASP A 23 13.48 46.72 -1.56
CA ASP A 23 14.24 47.37 -0.48
C ASP A 23 14.91 46.40 0.52
N GLY A 24 15.44 45.28 0.02
CA GLY A 24 16.12 44.28 0.84
C GLY A 24 15.20 43.25 1.49
N ARG A 25 13.88 43.35 1.31
CA ARG A 25 12.89 42.38 1.81
C ARG A 25 12.26 41.59 0.68
N TYR A 26 12.14 40.28 0.86
CA TYR A 26 11.45 39.42 -0.10
C TYR A 26 9.96 39.36 0.19
N SER A 27 9.14 39.53 -0.84
CA SER A 27 7.68 39.39 -0.74
C SER A 27 7.10 38.59 -1.90
N LEU A 28 5.98 37.91 -1.63
CA LEU A 28 5.20 37.21 -2.64
C LEU A 28 4.63 38.21 -3.66
N LYS A 29 4.80 37.90 -4.96
CA LYS A 29 4.31 38.71 -6.08
C LYS A 29 3.10 38.07 -6.77
N ALA A 30 3.17 36.77 -7.04
CA ALA A 30 2.12 36.04 -7.76
C ALA A 30 2.17 34.54 -7.43
N ILE A 31 1.03 33.87 -7.60
CA ILE A 31 0.85 32.42 -7.49
C ILE A 31 0.07 31.94 -8.72
N SER A 32 0.48 30.82 -9.31
CA SER A 32 -0.26 30.07 -10.33
C SER A 32 -0.33 28.60 -9.97
N LYS A 33 -1.38 27.92 -10.44
CA LYS A 33 -1.59 26.47 -10.28
C LYS A 33 -2.07 25.88 -11.60
N HIS A 34 -1.39 24.84 -12.10
CA HIS A 34 -1.77 24.09 -13.30
C HIS A 34 -1.79 22.58 -13.03
N ASP A 35 -2.40 21.80 -13.91
CA ASP A 35 -2.34 20.34 -13.84
C ASP A 35 -0.90 19.84 -14.01
N THR A 36 -0.51 18.87 -13.19
CA THR A 36 0.77 18.19 -13.35
C THR A 36 0.68 17.21 -14.52
N THR A 37 1.60 17.34 -15.48
CA THR A 37 1.61 16.58 -16.74
C THR A 37 2.57 15.39 -16.71
N VAL A 38 2.74 14.74 -15.54
CA VAL A 38 3.66 13.61 -15.36
C VAL A 38 3.12 12.29 -15.91
N GLU A 39 1.79 12.19 -16.04
CA GLU A 39 1.10 11.00 -16.56
C GLU A 39 0.73 11.17 -18.04
N ALA A 40 0.26 10.09 -18.66
CA ALA A 40 -0.29 10.12 -20.01
C ALA A 40 -1.49 11.10 -20.10
N PRO A 41 -1.67 11.79 -21.23
CA PRO A 41 -0.99 11.60 -22.51
C PRO A 41 0.35 12.34 -22.63
N SER A 42 0.64 13.29 -21.73
CA SER A 42 1.78 14.19 -21.87
C SER A 42 3.11 13.54 -21.49
N ASN A 43 3.16 12.77 -20.40
CA ASN A 43 4.38 12.17 -19.87
C ASN A 43 5.58 13.16 -19.87
N ASP A 44 5.39 14.41 -19.44
CA ASP A 44 6.45 15.41 -19.31
C ASP A 44 6.04 16.49 -18.31
N VAL A 45 6.67 16.51 -17.12
CA VAL A 45 6.39 17.50 -16.06
C VAL A 45 6.67 18.95 -16.46
N ILE A 46 7.48 19.18 -17.51
CA ILE A 46 7.83 20.53 -17.95
C ILE A 46 6.63 21.28 -18.50
N ILE A 47 5.66 20.59 -19.11
CA ILE A 47 4.50 21.25 -19.71
C ILE A 47 3.68 21.97 -18.62
N GLY A 48 3.32 21.28 -17.54
CA GLY A 48 2.64 21.89 -16.40
C GLY A 48 3.46 23.02 -15.74
N LEU A 49 4.79 22.86 -15.67
CA LEU A 49 5.69 23.90 -15.18
C LEU A 49 5.64 25.16 -16.05
N GLU A 50 5.82 25.03 -17.36
CA GLU A 50 5.82 26.17 -18.29
C GLU A 50 4.48 26.90 -18.29
N ASN A 51 3.37 26.16 -18.30
CA ASN A 51 2.04 26.75 -18.22
C ASN A 51 1.91 27.62 -16.96
N SER A 52 2.34 27.10 -15.80
CA SER A 52 2.29 27.86 -14.55
C SER A 52 3.24 29.06 -14.49
N ILE A 53 4.44 28.96 -15.08
CA ILE A 53 5.40 30.08 -15.14
C ILE A 53 4.87 31.19 -16.06
N SER A 54 4.33 30.82 -17.22
CA SER A 54 3.84 31.75 -18.24
C SER A 54 2.70 32.65 -17.75
N GLU A 55 1.94 32.19 -16.76
CA GLU A 55 0.83 32.93 -16.15
C GLU A 55 1.31 33.98 -15.14
N ILE A 56 2.44 33.76 -14.46
CA ILE A 56 2.95 34.66 -13.41
C ILE A 56 4.05 35.62 -13.87
N THR A 57 4.80 35.28 -14.93
CA THR A 57 5.86 36.13 -15.44
C THR A 57 6.11 35.93 -16.93
N GLN A 58 6.23 37.05 -17.66
CA GLN A 58 6.74 37.08 -19.04
C GLN A 58 8.25 37.33 -19.10
N ASP A 59 8.86 37.68 -17.97
CA ASP A 59 10.30 37.85 -17.86
C ASP A 59 10.98 36.50 -18.04
N LYS A 60 12.03 36.47 -18.88
CA LYS A 60 12.84 35.27 -19.14
C LYS A 60 14.08 35.19 -18.25
N ASP A 61 14.43 36.27 -17.55
CA ASP A 61 15.58 36.34 -16.66
C ASP A 61 15.14 36.21 -15.18
N PHE A 62 14.97 34.96 -14.74
CA PHE A 62 14.64 34.63 -13.36
C PHE A 62 15.45 33.44 -12.85
N GLU A 63 15.62 33.36 -11.54
CA GLU A 63 16.13 32.14 -10.89
C GLU A 63 14.96 31.18 -10.67
N LEU A 64 15.14 29.90 -11.00
CA LEU A 64 14.16 28.84 -10.84
C LEU A 64 14.61 27.84 -9.78
N TYR A 65 13.79 27.67 -8.74
CA TYR A 65 13.95 26.63 -7.72
C TYR A 65 12.76 25.68 -7.80
N CYS A 66 13.01 24.38 -7.73
CA CYS A 66 11.92 23.40 -7.80
C CYS A 66 11.95 22.42 -6.62
N THR A 67 10.76 22.14 -6.12
CA THR A 67 10.45 20.96 -5.32
C THR A 67 9.54 20.04 -6.13
N SER A 68 9.47 18.77 -5.75
CA SER A 68 8.64 17.83 -6.50
C SER A 68 8.25 16.60 -5.70
N SER A 69 7.03 16.15 -5.99
CA SER A 69 6.47 14.84 -5.68
C SER A 69 5.83 14.20 -6.94
N ALA A 70 5.98 14.84 -8.10
CA ALA A 70 5.55 14.32 -9.39
C ALA A 70 6.37 13.07 -9.75
N GLY A 71 5.68 12.01 -10.18
CA GLY A 71 6.26 10.67 -10.36
C GLY A 71 5.82 9.67 -9.29
N GLY A 72 5.16 10.16 -8.21
CA GLY A 72 4.58 9.35 -7.14
C GLY A 72 5.56 9.03 -6.00
N GLY A 73 5.03 8.73 -4.81
CA GLY A 73 5.85 8.32 -3.66
C GLY A 73 6.52 6.96 -3.89
N LEU A 74 7.68 6.73 -3.25
CA LEU A 74 8.48 5.51 -3.38
C LEU A 74 7.62 4.26 -3.14
N GLN A 75 7.37 3.44 -4.15
CA GLN A 75 6.57 2.23 -4.02
C GLN A 75 7.44 1.04 -3.57
N ILE A 76 7.19 0.55 -2.36
CA ILE A 76 7.99 -0.51 -1.72
C ILE A 76 7.19 -1.80 -1.64
N LEU A 77 7.79 -2.89 -2.12
CA LEU A 77 7.37 -4.26 -1.83
C LEU A 77 8.05 -4.72 -0.54
N VAL A 78 7.28 -5.05 0.50
CA VAL A 78 7.85 -5.57 1.76
C VAL A 78 7.73 -7.08 1.80
N ILE A 79 8.85 -7.76 2.05
CA ILE A 79 8.91 -9.21 2.22
C ILE A 79 9.41 -9.48 3.63
N GLY A 80 8.69 -10.31 4.39
CA GLY A 80 9.00 -10.67 5.77
C GLY A 80 8.94 -12.17 5.98
N LEU A 81 9.78 -12.73 6.86
CA LEU A 81 9.69 -14.17 7.20
C LEU A 81 8.28 -14.56 7.71
N THR A 82 7.72 -13.75 8.62
CA THR A 82 6.36 -13.87 9.17
C THR A 82 5.64 -12.53 9.09
N MET A 83 4.31 -12.55 9.00
CA MET A 83 3.48 -11.33 8.96
C MET A 83 3.59 -10.51 10.24
N PHE A 84 3.60 -11.16 11.40
CA PHE A 84 3.50 -10.49 12.71
C PHE A 84 4.80 -9.78 13.13
N ASP A 85 5.97 -10.38 12.88
CA ASP A 85 7.25 -9.88 13.40
C ASP A 85 8.11 -9.21 12.32
N SER A 86 8.62 -10.01 11.37
CA SER A 86 9.60 -9.55 10.38
C SER A 86 8.97 -8.56 9.41
N ALA A 87 7.85 -8.94 8.79
CA ALA A 87 7.14 -8.08 7.86
C ALA A 87 6.67 -6.78 8.54
N SER A 88 6.14 -6.89 9.76
CA SER A 88 5.73 -5.74 10.59
C SER A 88 6.87 -4.74 10.84
N SER A 89 8.08 -5.23 11.14
CA SER A 89 9.28 -4.39 11.30
C SER A 89 9.70 -3.74 9.98
N GLY A 90 9.64 -4.49 8.87
CA GLY A 90 9.86 -3.97 7.52
C GLY A 90 8.86 -2.87 7.14
N LYS A 91 7.57 -3.04 7.48
CA LYS A 91 6.54 -2.01 7.25
C LYS A 91 6.84 -0.73 8.05
N ARG A 92 7.22 -0.83 9.33
CA ARG A 92 7.62 0.34 10.13
C ARG A 92 8.84 1.06 9.53
N ALA A 93 9.85 0.31 9.07
CA ALA A 93 11.00 0.90 8.39
C ALA A 93 10.59 1.63 7.09
N ALA A 94 9.79 0.98 6.25
CA ALA A 94 9.28 1.56 5.01
C ALA A 94 8.44 2.83 5.25
N TYR A 95 7.47 2.79 6.18
CA TYR A 95 6.64 3.96 6.51
C TYR A 95 7.45 5.11 7.13
N GLY A 96 8.38 4.80 8.04
CA GLY A 96 9.25 5.81 8.66
C GLY A 96 10.22 6.46 7.66
N ALA A 97 10.60 5.74 6.60
CA ALA A 97 11.34 6.31 5.48
C ALA A 97 10.47 7.19 4.57
N GLY A 98 9.15 7.06 4.67
CA GLY A 98 8.16 7.73 3.84
C GLY A 98 7.80 6.98 2.55
N GLY A 99 8.00 5.66 2.54
CA GLY A 99 7.62 4.77 1.44
C GLY A 99 6.14 4.40 1.43
N VAL A 100 5.64 4.15 0.22
CA VAL A 100 4.30 3.64 -0.09
C VAL A 100 4.37 2.12 -0.23
N ILE A 101 3.81 1.39 0.74
CA ILE A 101 3.81 -0.08 0.67
C ILE A 101 2.75 -0.56 -0.32
N LEU A 102 3.19 -1.25 -1.38
CA LEU A 102 2.31 -1.81 -2.40
C LEU A 102 1.57 -3.04 -1.88
N ASP A 103 2.34 -3.97 -1.32
CA ASP A 103 1.85 -5.21 -0.72
C ASP A 103 2.92 -5.74 0.24
N THR A 104 2.55 -6.74 1.04
CA THR A 104 3.43 -7.41 2.00
C THR A 104 3.30 -8.93 1.84
N PHE A 105 4.44 -9.61 1.66
CA PHE A 105 4.50 -11.07 1.50
C PHE A 105 5.24 -11.73 2.65
N ALA A 106 4.75 -12.89 3.09
CA ALA A 106 5.40 -13.72 4.09
C ALA A 106 5.14 -15.21 3.88
N LEU A 107 5.83 -16.08 4.62
CA LEU A 107 5.63 -17.54 4.52
C LEU A 107 4.27 -18.00 5.09
N ASP A 108 3.74 -17.26 6.07
CA ASP A 108 2.44 -17.48 6.71
C ASP A 108 1.29 -16.71 6.02
N ASP A 109 1.50 -16.26 4.78
CA ASP A 109 0.47 -15.67 3.92
C ASP A 109 -0.60 -16.73 3.57
N LYS A 110 -1.85 -16.26 3.37
CA LYS A 110 -2.98 -17.08 2.92
C LYS A 110 -2.90 -17.47 1.44
N ARG A 111 -2.16 -16.70 0.63
CA ARG A 111 -1.94 -16.96 -0.80
C ARG A 111 -0.95 -18.10 -1.02
N ASN A 112 -1.21 -18.94 -2.03
CA ASN A 112 -0.24 -19.94 -2.48
C ASN A 112 0.93 -19.27 -3.24
N ALA A 113 2.03 -20.01 -3.44
CA ALA A 113 3.24 -19.46 -4.06
C ALA A 113 3.03 -18.95 -5.50
N ILE A 114 2.20 -19.60 -6.32
CA ILE A 114 1.91 -19.15 -7.69
C ILE A 114 1.20 -17.79 -7.65
N GLN A 115 0.18 -17.67 -6.79
CA GLN A 115 -0.56 -16.42 -6.62
C GLN A 115 0.36 -15.31 -6.15
N GLN A 116 1.24 -15.59 -5.18
CA GLN A 116 2.23 -14.61 -4.73
C GLN A 116 3.14 -14.15 -5.87
N MET A 117 3.63 -15.07 -6.70
CA MET A 117 4.49 -14.70 -7.84
C MET A 117 3.76 -13.87 -8.89
N LEU A 118 2.52 -14.23 -9.22
CA LEU A 118 1.66 -13.49 -10.14
C LEU A 118 1.32 -12.09 -9.61
N ASP A 119 1.08 -11.97 -8.31
CA ASP A 119 0.84 -10.68 -7.67
C ASP A 119 2.13 -9.85 -7.72
N ILE A 120 3.27 -10.39 -7.27
CA ILE A 120 4.57 -9.70 -7.26
C ILE A 120 4.95 -9.18 -8.66
N SER A 121 4.77 -9.98 -9.72
CA SER A 121 5.11 -9.57 -11.08
C SER A 121 4.26 -8.38 -11.56
N LYS A 122 3.01 -8.27 -11.08
CA LYS A 122 2.07 -7.20 -11.42
C LYS A 122 2.15 -5.96 -10.52
N LEU A 123 2.93 -5.97 -9.43
CA LEU A 123 2.97 -4.85 -8.48
C LEU A 123 3.84 -3.67 -8.93
N HIS A 124 4.79 -3.90 -9.83
CA HIS A 124 5.76 -2.92 -10.32
C HIS A 124 6.45 -2.06 -9.24
N PRO A 125 7.17 -2.66 -8.28
CA PRO A 125 7.81 -1.92 -7.19
C PRO A 125 8.95 -1.03 -7.68
N ASP A 126 9.09 0.14 -7.06
CA ASP A 126 10.29 0.99 -7.18
C ASP A 126 11.46 0.44 -6.35
N MET A 127 11.14 -0.29 -5.27
CA MET A 127 12.10 -0.90 -4.36
C MET A 127 11.53 -2.12 -3.66
N ILE A 128 12.39 -3.05 -3.28
CA ILE A 128 12.03 -4.21 -2.48
C ILE A 128 12.76 -4.17 -1.13
N LEU A 129 12.03 -4.32 -0.03
CA LEU A 129 12.60 -4.46 1.32
C LEU A 129 12.38 -5.89 1.82
N ILE A 130 13.48 -6.62 1.98
CA ILE A 130 13.49 -8.01 2.45
C ILE A 130 13.97 -8.01 3.90
N SER A 131 13.06 -8.37 4.80
CA SER A 131 13.26 -8.51 6.22
C SER A 131 13.04 -9.98 6.62
N GLY A 132 13.76 -10.50 7.61
CA GLY A 132 13.48 -11.87 8.03
C GLY A 132 14.51 -12.53 8.92
N GLY A 133 14.00 -13.19 9.96
CA GLY A 133 14.78 -13.94 10.95
C GLY A 133 15.53 -13.03 11.92
N THR A 134 15.65 -13.47 13.17
CA THR A 134 16.63 -12.91 14.10
C THR A 134 18.03 -13.32 13.68
N ASP A 135 19.06 -12.63 14.18
CA ASP A 135 20.43 -13.09 13.99
C ASP A 135 20.63 -14.44 14.70
N GLY A 136 21.26 -15.39 14.02
CA GLY A 136 21.31 -16.80 14.45
C GLY A 136 19.99 -17.57 14.30
N GLY A 137 18.97 -16.97 13.68
CA GLY A 137 17.64 -17.55 13.46
C GLY A 137 17.48 -18.30 12.13
N ALA A 138 16.24 -18.43 11.66
CA ALA A 138 15.89 -19.25 10.50
C ALA A 138 16.42 -18.70 9.15
N ILE A 139 17.41 -19.37 8.57
CA ILE A 139 18.01 -19.03 7.25
C ILE A 139 17.14 -19.55 6.10
N THR A 140 16.66 -20.80 6.17
CA THR A 140 15.96 -21.47 5.06
C THR A 140 14.70 -20.74 4.62
N GLY A 141 13.93 -20.22 5.58
CA GLY A 141 12.69 -19.50 5.29
C GLY A 141 12.92 -18.18 4.55
N VAL A 142 13.99 -17.46 4.91
CA VAL A 142 14.40 -16.22 4.23
C VAL A 142 14.78 -16.51 2.79
N LEU A 143 15.59 -17.54 2.56
CA LEU A 143 16.03 -17.91 1.21
C LEU A 143 14.87 -18.34 0.32
N ARG A 144 13.86 -19.00 0.88
CA ARG A 144 12.63 -19.35 0.15
C ARG A 144 11.87 -18.13 -0.35
N LEU A 145 11.76 -17.07 0.45
CA LEU A 145 11.08 -15.84 0.04
C LEU A 145 11.85 -15.10 -1.05
N VAL A 146 13.17 -15.05 -0.92
CA VAL A 146 14.08 -14.44 -1.90
C VAL A 146 14.01 -15.18 -3.24
N GLU A 147 13.85 -16.51 -3.22
CA GLU A 147 13.61 -17.31 -4.43
C GLU A 147 12.30 -16.96 -5.12
N ILE A 148 11.19 -16.89 -4.37
CA ILE A 148 9.87 -16.53 -4.91
C ILE A 148 9.96 -15.18 -5.63
N LEU A 149 10.63 -14.21 -5.00
CA LEU A 149 10.88 -12.89 -5.58
C LEU A 149 11.68 -12.98 -6.89
N ARG A 150 12.77 -13.75 -6.91
CA ARG A 150 13.62 -13.91 -8.09
C ARG A 150 12.86 -14.51 -9.27
N LEU A 151 12.05 -15.54 -9.01
CA LEU A 151 11.28 -16.22 -10.06
C LEU A 151 10.17 -15.32 -10.61
N ALA A 152 9.51 -14.57 -9.72
CA ALA A 152 8.46 -13.63 -10.08
C ALA A 152 8.95 -12.55 -11.07
N LYS A 153 10.24 -12.17 -11.02
CA LYS A 153 10.85 -11.11 -11.86
C LYS A 153 9.97 -9.85 -11.96
N PRO A 154 9.69 -9.18 -10.83
CA PRO A 154 9.00 -7.90 -10.88
C PRO A 154 9.78 -6.92 -11.77
N VAL A 155 9.05 -6.03 -12.44
CA VAL A 155 9.63 -4.96 -13.27
C VAL A 155 9.36 -3.60 -12.63
N PRO A 156 10.24 -2.60 -12.74
CA PRO A 156 10.01 -1.31 -12.11
C PRO A 156 8.79 -0.59 -12.69
N LYS A 157 8.30 0.39 -11.92
CA LYS A 157 7.18 1.27 -12.29
C LYS A 157 7.34 1.99 -13.63
N PHE A 158 8.55 2.47 -13.90
CA PHE A 158 8.91 3.12 -15.16
C PHE A 158 9.81 2.18 -15.95
N GLU A 159 9.60 2.09 -17.27
CA GLU A 159 10.48 1.32 -18.14
C GLU A 159 11.92 1.82 -18.01
N SER A 160 12.76 1.03 -17.34
CA SER A 160 14.17 1.33 -17.14
C SER A 160 15.02 0.12 -17.48
N LYS A 161 16.23 0.40 -17.98
CA LYS A 161 17.29 -0.61 -18.16
C LYS A 161 18.02 -0.92 -16.85
N THR A 162 17.72 -0.21 -15.76
CA THR A 162 18.33 -0.40 -14.44
C THR A 162 17.63 -1.49 -13.65
N LYS A 163 18.39 -2.20 -12.81
CA LYS A 163 17.83 -3.21 -11.90
C LYS A 163 17.02 -2.54 -10.81
N ILE A 164 16.01 -3.23 -10.29
CA ILE A 164 15.26 -2.75 -9.13
C ILE A 164 16.16 -2.77 -7.89
N PRO A 165 16.24 -1.67 -7.11
CA PRO A 165 16.90 -1.67 -5.82
C PRO A 165 16.23 -2.64 -4.83
N ALA A 166 17.02 -3.52 -4.23
CA ALA A 166 16.57 -4.44 -3.19
C ALA A 166 17.39 -4.23 -1.92
N ILE A 167 16.74 -4.08 -0.77
CA ILE A 167 17.39 -3.99 0.54
C ILE A 167 17.20 -5.32 1.26
N PHE A 168 18.28 -5.97 1.66
CA PHE A 168 18.25 -7.09 2.60
C PHE A 168 18.66 -6.63 3.99
N ALA A 169 17.72 -6.66 4.93
CA ALA A 169 17.91 -6.27 6.32
C ALA A 169 17.35 -7.35 7.27
N GLY A 170 17.79 -8.60 7.06
CA GLY A 170 17.44 -9.76 7.87
C GLY A 170 18.66 -10.43 8.50
N ASN A 171 18.53 -11.72 8.84
CA ASN A 171 19.58 -12.52 9.46
C ASN A 171 20.92 -12.39 8.72
N GLN A 172 21.95 -11.89 9.41
CA GLN A 172 23.27 -11.62 8.83
C GLN A 172 23.97 -12.87 8.28
N GLU A 173 23.68 -14.06 8.80
CA GLU A 173 24.22 -15.33 8.29
C GLU A 173 23.65 -15.69 6.90
N ALA A 174 22.45 -15.20 6.57
CA ALA A 174 21.83 -15.42 5.27
C ALA A 174 22.30 -14.41 4.20
N ALA A 175 22.90 -13.28 4.59
CA ALA A 175 23.21 -12.16 3.70
C ALA A 175 24.08 -12.57 2.48
N GLY A 176 25.13 -13.36 2.71
CA GLY A 176 25.98 -13.86 1.63
C GLY A 176 25.25 -14.76 0.63
N LEU A 177 24.32 -15.59 1.12
CA LEU A 177 23.50 -16.46 0.28
C LEU A 177 22.49 -15.67 -0.55
N VAL A 178 21.88 -14.64 0.05
CA VAL A 178 20.96 -13.74 -0.65
C VAL A 178 21.69 -12.97 -1.75
N GLN A 179 22.90 -12.45 -1.48
CA GLN A 179 23.73 -11.78 -2.49
C GLN A 179 23.98 -12.65 -3.71
N ASN A 180 24.33 -13.92 -3.48
CA ASN A 180 24.61 -14.84 -4.57
C ASN A 180 23.35 -15.25 -5.33
N LEU A 181 22.18 -15.30 -4.67
CA LEU A 181 20.93 -15.75 -5.29
C LEU A 181 20.26 -14.68 -6.16
N ILE A 182 20.30 -13.41 -5.73
CA ILE A 182 19.55 -12.32 -6.40
C ILE A 182 20.38 -11.11 -6.81
N GLY A 183 21.68 -11.04 -6.48
CA GLY A 183 22.51 -9.88 -6.82
C GLY A 183 22.74 -9.66 -8.32
N GLU A 184 22.53 -10.69 -9.15
CA GLU A 184 22.52 -10.54 -10.61
C GLU A 184 21.20 -9.99 -11.14
N ASP A 185 20.09 -10.22 -10.45
CA ASP A 185 18.75 -9.82 -10.88
C ASP A 185 18.37 -8.42 -10.33
N PHE A 186 18.88 -8.06 -9.15
CA PHE A 186 18.54 -6.83 -8.42
C PHE A 186 19.80 -6.02 -8.04
N GLU A 187 19.64 -4.72 -7.82
CA GLU A 187 20.67 -3.90 -7.18
C GLU A 187 20.56 -4.08 -5.67
N LEU A 188 21.27 -5.08 -5.14
CA LEU A 188 21.13 -5.52 -3.74
C LEU A 188 22.00 -4.70 -2.78
N PHE A 189 21.38 -4.19 -1.72
CA PHE A 189 22.00 -3.51 -0.58
C PHE A 189 21.81 -4.34 0.68
N ILE A 190 22.91 -4.76 1.32
CA ILE A 190 22.87 -5.50 2.58
C ILE A 190 23.05 -4.52 3.73
N LEU A 191 22.11 -4.54 4.68
CA LEU A 191 22.09 -3.66 5.85
C LEU A 191 22.05 -4.48 7.15
N PRO A 192 22.32 -3.84 8.31
CA PRO A 192 22.07 -4.47 9.61
C PRO A 192 20.64 -4.98 9.74
N ASN A 193 20.45 -6.08 10.46
CA ASN A 193 19.15 -6.72 10.64
C ASN A 193 18.15 -5.74 11.28
N LEU A 194 16.95 -5.62 10.70
CA LEU A 194 15.84 -4.83 11.24
C LEU A 194 15.38 -5.32 12.61
N ARG A 195 15.49 -6.63 12.86
CA ARG A 195 15.11 -7.27 14.11
C ARG A 195 16.18 -8.28 14.54
N PRO A 196 17.32 -7.80 15.11
CA PRO A 196 18.42 -8.69 15.51
C PRO A 196 18.01 -9.77 16.51
N SER A 197 17.08 -9.45 17.42
CA SER A 197 16.52 -10.37 18.43
C SER A 197 14.99 -10.22 18.50
N LEU A 198 14.29 -11.15 19.17
CA LEU A 198 12.84 -11.08 19.31
C LEU A 198 12.36 -9.82 20.04
N ASP A 199 13.22 -9.15 20.81
CA ASP A 199 12.84 -8.00 21.65
C ASP A 199 13.47 -6.68 21.16
N THR A 200 14.26 -6.69 20.08
CA THR A 200 15.03 -5.52 19.64
C THR A 200 14.79 -5.19 18.16
N GLU A 201 14.51 -3.92 17.86
CA GLU A 201 14.37 -3.38 16.50
C GLU A 201 15.46 -2.35 16.18
N ASN A 202 15.96 -2.38 14.94
CA ASN A 202 16.99 -1.47 14.43
C ASN A 202 16.56 -0.89 13.06
N LEU A 203 15.57 0.01 13.07
CA LEU A 203 14.92 0.49 11.84
C LEU A 203 15.74 1.55 11.09
N LYS A 204 16.55 2.34 11.80
CA LYS A 204 17.18 3.57 11.30
C LYS A 204 18.06 3.37 10.05
N PRO A 205 18.95 2.36 9.98
CA PRO A 205 19.81 2.15 8.80
C PRO A 205 18.99 1.88 7.54
N SER A 206 17.93 1.08 7.67
CA SER A 206 17.02 0.80 6.54
C SER A 206 16.26 2.05 6.13
N GLN A 207 15.77 2.85 7.08
CA GLN A 207 15.06 4.09 6.77
C GLN A 207 15.90 5.08 5.98
N GLU A 208 17.16 5.29 6.39
CA GLU A 208 18.10 6.19 5.70
C GLU A 208 18.41 5.69 4.28
N LYS A 209 18.66 4.38 4.11
CA LYS A 209 18.96 3.81 2.80
C LYS A 209 17.75 3.87 1.86
N ILE A 210 16.55 3.65 2.38
CA ILE A 210 15.31 3.79 1.61
C ILE A 210 15.17 5.24 1.10
N GLN A 211 15.43 6.23 1.94
CA GLN A 211 15.39 7.65 1.56
C GLN A 211 16.44 8.00 0.51
N GLU A 212 17.67 7.52 0.66
CA GLU A 212 18.76 7.70 -0.30
C GLU A 212 18.37 7.14 -1.68
N LEU A 213 17.94 5.87 -1.74
CA LEU A 213 17.58 5.21 -2.98
C LEU A 213 16.34 5.82 -3.65
N PHE A 214 15.42 6.40 -2.89
CA PHE A 214 14.30 7.18 -3.46
C PHE A 214 14.81 8.35 -4.30
N MET A 215 15.79 9.09 -3.75
CA MET A 215 16.38 10.26 -4.41
C MET A 215 17.11 9.88 -5.69
N GLU A 216 17.89 8.81 -5.64
CA GLU A 216 18.74 8.36 -6.75
C GLU A 216 17.93 7.69 -7.86
N ASN A 217 16.95 6.85 -7.51
CA ASN A 217 16.35 5.92 -8.46
C ASN A 217 14.90 6.21 -8.86
N VAL A 218 14.12 6.99 -8.11
CA VAL A 218 12.70 7.24 -8.47
C VAL A 218 12.49 8.61 -9.08
N MET A 219 13.03 9.66 -8.44
CA MET A 219 12.83 11.03 -8.94
C MET A 219 13.55 11.27 -10.27
N GLU A 220 14.73 10.69 -10.49
CA GLU A 220 15.51 10.93 -11.73
C GLU A 220 14.85 10.35 -12.98
N HIS A 221 14.03 9.31 -12.83
CA HIS A 221 13.38 8.61 -13.95
C HIS A 221 11.98 9.14 -14.27
N ALA A 222 11.46 10.12 -13.51
CA ALA A 222 10.18 10.73 -13.81
C ALA A 222 10.19 11.39 -15.20
N PRO A 223 9.11 11.31 -15.99
CA PRO A 223 9.08 11.89 -17.32
C PRO A 223 9.30 13.42 -17.33
N GLY A 224 10.31 13.90 -18.07
CA GLY A 224 10.68 15.32 -18.16
C GLY A 224 11.74 15.80 -17.15
N TYR A 225 12.09 14.99 -16.15
CA TYR A 225 12.95 15.41 -15.04
C TYR A 225 14.40 15.72 -15.43
N SER A 226 14.97 14.91 -16.33
CA SER A 226 16.34 15.09 -16.82
C SER A 226 16.55 16.43 -17.53
N LYS A 227 15.50 16.95 -18.20
CA LYS A 227 15.48 18.28 -18.80
C LYS A 227 15.33 19.37 -17.73
N LEU A 228 14.47 19.14 -16.72
CA LEU A 228 14.24 20.08 -15.62
C LEU A 228 15.50 20.32 -14.79
N LYS A 229 16.25 19.26 -14.46
CA LYS A 229 17.52 19.33 -13.69
C LYS A 229 18.54 20.30 -14.30
N LYS A 230 18.50 20.50 -15.62
CA LYS A 230 19.39 21.44 -16.34
C LYS A 230 18.96 22.90 -16.28
N ARG A 231 17.72 23.19 -15.86
CA ARG A 231 17.13 24.55 -15.86
C ARG A 231 17.07 25.18 -14.47
N VAL A 232 17.06 24.36 -13.42
CA VAL A 232 16.95 24.83 -12.03
C VAL A 232 18.29 25.34 -11.51
N ASN A 233 18.25 26.31 -10.60
CA ASN A 233 19.43 26.93 -9.98
C ASN A 233 19.95 26.18 -8.75
N ALA A 234 19.24 25.15 -8.28
CA ALA A 234 19.62 24.28 -7.16
C ALA A 234 19.18 22.84 -7.43
N GLN A 235 19.69 21.89 -6.64
CA GLN A 235 19.21 20.51 -6.69
C GLN A 235 17.72 20.47 -6.35
N ILE A 236 16.95 19.73 -7.17
CA ILE A 236 15.51 19.55 -6.94
C ILE A 236 15.34 18.80 -5.62
N MET A 237 14.52 19.35 -4.73
CA MET A 237 14.26 18.77 -3.41
C MET A 237 12.91 18.03 -3.41
N PRO A 238 12.77 16.91 -2.69
CA PRO A 238 11.47 16.30 -2.47
C PRO A 238 10.53 17.26 -1.76
N THR A 239 9.29 17.37 -2.23
CA THR A 239 8.26 18.19 -1.56
C THR A 239 8.21 17.93 -0.05
N PRO A 240 8.19 16.69 0.45
CA PRO A 240 8.08 16.46 1.89
C PRO A 240 9.33 16.87 2.69
N LEU A 241 10.51 16.77 2.08
CA LEU A 241 11.75 17.24 2.72
C LEU A 241 11.74 18.77 2.83
N ALA A 242 11.25 19.46 1.81
CA ALA A 242 11.10 20.91 1.82
C ALA A 242 10.08 21.36 2.88
N VAL A 243 8.94 20.67 3.00
CA VAL A 243 7.97 20.94 4.07
C VAL A 243 8.60 20.76 5.45
N LEU A 244 9.35 19.67 5.68
CA LEU A 244 10.05 19.45 6.95
C LEU A 244 11.01 20.60 7.29
N GLN A 245 11.75 21.12 6.31
CA GLN A 245 12.68 22.24 6.51
C GLN A 245 11.95 23.53 6.88
N THR A 246 10.82 23.83 6.24
CA THR A 246 9.98 24.97 6.62
C THR A 246 9.49 24.86 8.06
N LEU A 247 9.05 23.66 8.46
CA LEU A 247 8.58 23.41 9.84
C LEU A 247 9.73 23.50 10.86
N GLN A 248 10.93 23.07 10.50
CA GLN A 248 12.13 23.24 11.34
C GLN A 248 12.45 24.72 11.56
N LEU A 249 12.40 25.53 10.49
CA LEU A 249 12.57 26.99 10.61
C LEU A 249 11.51 27.62 11.51
N LEU A 250 10.24 27.22 11.37
CA LEU A 250 9.15 27.74 12.18
C LEU A 250 9.30 27.36 13.67
N SER A 251 9.69 26.12 13.96
CA SER A 251 9.85 25.62 15.33
C SER A 251 10.96 26.35 16.09
N GLN A 252 12.07 26.70 15.41
CA GLN A 252 13.18 27.45 16.00
C GLN A 252 12.75 28.83 16.53
N GLU A 253 11.74 29.46 15.92
CA GLU A 253 11.23 30.77 16.36
C GLU A 253 10.29 30.68 17.57
N HIS A 254 9.63 29.52 17.79
CA HIS A 254 8.52 29.42 18.73
C HIS A 254 8.76 28.58 19.99
N SER A 255 9.80 27.72 20.05
CA SER A 255 10.07 26.84 21.20
C SER A 255 8.82 26.09 21.71
N LYS A 256 7.97 25.62 20.79
CA LYS A 256 6.68 25.00 21.04
C LYS A 256 6.62 23.60 20.43
N ASN A 257 5.77 22.75 20.98
CA ASN A 257 5.45 21.43 20.44
C ASN A 257 4.46 21.57 19.28
N ILE A 258 4.86 21.13 18.09
CA ILE A 258 4.13 21.36 16.85
C ILE A 258 3.77 20.02 16.22
N PHE A 259 2.52 19.90 15.78
CA PHE A 259 2.14 18.91 14.77
C PHE A 259 1.72 19.63 13.48
N ALA A 260 2.16 19.11 12.35
CA ALA A 260 1.71 19.57 11.04
C ALA A 260 1.22 18.39 10.21
N PHE A 261 0.13 18.62 9.48
CA PHE A 261 -0.52 17.60 8.66
C PHE A 261 -0.61 18.10 7.22
N ASP A 262 0.06 17.40 6.31
CA ASP A 262 -0.03 17.64 4.87
C ASP A 262 -0.89 16.56 4.21
N ILE A 263 -2.13 16.91 3.87
CA ILE A 263 -3.06 15.98 3.23
C ILE A 263 -3.16 16.24 1.73
N GLY A 264 -2.74 15.23 0.96
CA GLY A 264 -2.77 15.21 -0.50
C GLY A 264 -3.88 14.33 -1.07
N GLY A 265 -3.84 14.15 -2.40
CA GLY A 265 -4.78 13.27 -3.10
C GLY A 265 -4.51 11.78 -2.87
N ALA A 266 -3.27 11.39 -2.56
CA ALA A 266 -2.89 10.00 -2.36
C ALA A 266 -2.34 9.72 -0.94
N THR A 267 -1.55 10.65 -0.40
CA THR A 267 -0.84 10.47 0.86
C THR A 267 -1.25 11.53 1.87
N THR A 268 -1.11 11.20 3.16
CA THR A 268 -1.11 12.17 4.26
C THR A 268 0.23 12.09 4.96
N ASP A 269 0.97 13.19 5.00
CA ASP A 269 2.18 13.31 5.79
C ASP A 269 1.86 13.92 7.15
N VAL A 270 2.42 13.33 8.21
CA VAL A 270 2.36 13.87 9.57
C VAL A 270 3.77 14.22 9.99
N PHE A 271 3.96 15.47 10.42
CA PHE A 271 5.20 15.97 10.98
C PHE A 271 4.97 16.33 12.44
N SER A 272 5.93 16.01 13.29
CA SER A 272 5.90 16.43 14.69
C SER A 272 7.24 16.98 15.13
N CYS A 273 7.24 18.09 15.86
CA CYS A 273 8.35 18.58 16.64
C CYS A 273 7.95 18.54 18.11
N ILE A 274 8.49 17.59 18.86
CA ILE A 274 8.15 17.37 20.27
C ILE A 274 9.41 17.43 21.11
N ASN A 275 9.46 18.32 22.09
CA ASN A 275 10.65 18.55 22.92
C ASN A 275 11.93 18.77 22.09
N GLY A 276 11.81 19.42 20.92
CA GLY A 276 12.90 19.66 19.96
C GLY A 276 13.24 18.47 19.05
N HIS A 277 12.51 17.36 19.12
CA HIS A 277 12.69 16.19 18.27
C HIS A 277 11.74 16.19 17.08
N PHE A 278 12.31 16.17 15.87
CA PHE A 278 11.56 16.16 14.62
C PHE A 278 11.34 14.74 14.10
N GLN A 279 10.10 14.42 13.78
CA GLN A 279 9.70 13.15 13.19
C GLN A 279 8.73 13.37 12.03
N ARG A 280 8.71 12.42 11.11
CA ARG A 280 7.81 12.39 9.96
C ARG A 280 7.24 10.99 9.78
N THR A 281 6.00 10.92 9.35
CA THR A 281 5.29 9.72 8.91
C THR A 281 4.61 9.99 7.59
N VAL A 282 4.60 9.01 6.70
CA VAL A 282 3.80 9.06 5.47
C VAL A 282 2.76 7.96 5.49
N SER A 283 1.51 8.36 5.49
CA SER A 283 0.37 7.47 5.34
C SER A 283 0.00 7.36 3.86
N ALA A 284 0.60 6.38 3.20
CA ALA A 284 0.62 6.23 1.75
C ALA A 284 -0.73 6.04 1.04
N ASN A 285 -1.69 5.43 1.74
CA ASN A 285 -3.03 5.11 1.24
C ASN A 285 -4.11 5.89 1.99
N LEU A 286 -3.75 7.01 2.62
CA LEU A 286 -4.67 7.92 3.28
C LEU A 286 -4.64 9.26 2.55
N GLY A 287 -5.42 9.39 1.50
CA GLY A 287 -5.51 10.60 0.68
C GLY A 287 -6.94 10.80 0.18
N MET A 288 -7.26 12.02 -0.25
CA MET A 288 -8.64 12.41 -0.53
C MET A 288 -9.11 12.19 -1.98
N SER A 289 -8.21 11.75 -2.87
CA SER A 289 -8.54 11.44 -4.27
C SER A 289 -8.20 10.00 -4.61
N TYR A 290 -6.98 9.72 -5.08
CA TYR A 290 -6.51 8.38 -5.48
C TYR A 290 -6.66 7.30 -4.40
N SER A 291 -6.72 7.69 -3.13
CA SER A 291 -6.82 6.79 -1.99
C SER A 291 -8.13 6.95 -1.19
N ALA A 292 -9.11 7.67 -1.73
CA ALA A 292 -10.35 7.95 -1.01
C ALA A 292 -11.14 6.66 -0.69
N LEU A 293 -11.24 5.72 -1.65
CA LEU A 293 -11.81 4.38 -1.39
C LEU A 293 -11.05 3.64 -0.29
N ASN A 294 -9.72 3.74 -0.25
CA ASN A 294 -8.93 3.10 0.80
C ASN A 294 -9.17 3.73 2.18
N VAL A 295 -9.33 5.05 2.26
CA VAL A 295 -9.72 5.74 3.51
C VAL A 295 -11.07 5.22 3.99
N MET A 296 -12.07 5.13 3.10
CA MET A 296 -13.39 4.59 3.41
C MET A 296 -13.34 3.15 3.91
N LYS A 297 -12.62 2.27 3.20
CA LYS A 297 -12.43 0.85 3.54
C LYS A 297 -11.84 0.66 4.94
N GLU A 298 -10.77 1.39 5.25
CA GLU A 298 -10.04 1.24 6.51
C GLU A 298 -10.77 1.91 7.69
N ALA A 299 -11.49 3.01 7.44
CA ALA A 299 -12.26 3.69 8.46
C ALA A 299 -13.58 2.98 8.80
N GLY A 300 -14.23 2.38 7.79
CA GLY A 300 -15.63 2.00 7.82
C GLY A 300 -16.53 3.15 7.37
N ILE A 301 -17.60 2.83 6.63
CA ILE A 301 -18.53 3.81 6.08
C ILE A 301 -19.31 4.54 7.17
N GLU A 302 -19.59 3.87 8.29
CA GLU A 302 -20.38 4.36 9.41
C GLU A 302 -19.73 5.61 10.02
N LYS A 303 -18.40 5.60 10.18
CA LYS A 303 -17.66 6.75 10.72
C LYS A 303 -17.71 7.99 9.82
N LEU A 304 -17.85 7.80 8.51
CA LEU A 304 -18.01 8.91 7.58
C LEU A 304 -19.44 9.46 7.64
N LEU A 305 -20.44 8.58 7.71
CA LEU A 305 -21.85 8.97 7.86
C LEU A 305 -22.10 9.76 9.15
N GLU A 306 -21.46 9.39 10.26
CA GLU A 306 -21.54 10.13 11.53
C GLU A 306 -21.06 11.60 11.43
N LEU A 307 -20.20 11.91 10.46
CA LEU A 307 -19.66 13.25 10.22
C LEU A 307 -20.50 14.08 9.23
N LEU A 308 -21.53 13.49 8.64
CA LEU A 308 -22.33 14.07 7.57
C LEU A 308 -23.79 14.27 8.03
N PRO A 309 -24.52 15.22 7.42
CA PRO A 309 -25.94 15.38 7.67
C PRO A 309 -26.73 14.16 7.17
N SER A 310 -27.85 13.89 7.84
CA SER A 310 -28.72 12.72 7.56
C SER A 310 -29.31 12.68 6.15
N ARG A 311 -29.27 13.81 5.43
CA ARG A 311 -29.71 13.91 4.03
C ARG A 311 -28.77 13.22 3.04
N ILE A 312 -27.48 13.06 3.37
CA ILE A 312 -26.51 12.37 2.51
C ILE A 312 -26.62 10.89 2.81
N SER A 313 -27.16 10.13 1.86
CA SER A 313 -27.31 8.69 1.98
C SER A 313 -25.97 7.95 1.85
N GLU A 314 -25.93 6.71 2.32
CA GLU A 314 -24.77 5.83 2.15
C GLU A 314 -24.40 5.63 0.67
N ASP A 315 -25.41 5.47 -0.20
CA ASP A 315 -25.19 5.26 -1.63
C ASP A 315 -24.58 6.52 -2.28
N GLU A 316 -25.05 7.72 -1.93
CA GLU A 316 -24.47 8.98 -2.42
C GLU A 316 -23.01 9.14 -1.97
N LEU A 317 -22.73 8.90 -0.69
CA LEU A 317 -21.39 8.97 -0.13
C LEU A 317 -20.43 7.99 -0.83
N ARG A 318 -20.81 6.72 -0.93
CA ARG A 318 -19.99 5.68 -1.57
C ARG A 318 -19.73 5.98 -3.04
N ASN A 319 -20.77 6.35 -3.78
CA ASN A 319 -20.67 6.70 -5.20
C ASN A 319 -19.76 7.93 -5.41
N PHE A 320 -19.87 8.95 -4.54
CA PHE A 320 -19.00 10.13 -4.60
C PHE A 320 -17.53 9.75 -4.39
N ILE A 321 -17.22 8.99 -3.33
CA ILE A 321 -15.85 8.57 -2.99
C ILE A 321 -15.23 7.73 -4.11
N ALA A 322 -16.01 6.81 -4.68
CA ALA A 322 -15.56 5.96 -5.77
C ALA A 322 -15.28 6.75 -7.05
N ASN A 323 -16.18 7.66 -7.44
CA ASN A 323 -15.97 8.53 -8.59
C ASN A 323 -14.80 9.50 -8.39
N LYS A 324 -14.62 10.05 -7.19
CA LYS A 324 -13.45 10.87 -6.86
C LYS A 324 -12.13 10.10 -6.97
N THR A 325 -12.16 8.80 -6.62
CA THR A 325 -11.00 7.91 -6.77
C THR A 325 -10.68 7.65 -8.24
N LEU A 326 -11.69 7.45 -9.09
CA LEU A 326 -11.50 7.24 -10.53
C LEU A 326 -11.08 8.51 -11.30
N HIS A 327 -11.54 9.68 -10.82
CA HIS A 327 -11.34 10.98 -11.44
C HIS A 327 -10.74 12.00 -10.46
N PRO A 328 -9.46 11.83 -10.09
CA PRO A 328 -8.83 12.57 -9.00
C PRO A 328 -8.66 14.08 -9.24
N THR A 329 -8.71 14.50 -10.51
CA THR A 329 -8.57 15.89 -10.95
C THR A 329 -9.90 16.65 -11.00
N ILE A 330 -11.04 15.96 -10.95
CA ILE A 330 -12.35 16.60 -10.93
C ILE A 330 -12.55 17.33 -9.60
N THR A 331 -12.97 18.59 -9.69
CA THR A 331 -13.44 19.42 -8.58
C THR A 331 -14.96 19.49 -8.61
N TYR A 332 -15.58 19.52 -7.44
CA TYR A 332 -17.01 19.64 -7.28
C TYR A 332 -17.31 20.99 -6.64
N ASP A 333 -18.25 21.74 -7.23
CA ASP A 333 -18.62 23.09 -6.77
C ASP A 333 -19.89 23.09 -5.90
N ASP A 334 -20.34 21.92 -5.44
CA ASP A 334 -21.53 21.77 -4.59
C ASP A 334 -21.17 21.58 -3.10
N THR A 335 -22.14 21.90 -2.25
CA THR A 335 -21.96 21.93 -0.80
C THR A 335 -21.81 20.53 -0.18
N ASP A 336 -22.53 19.54 -0.71
CA ASP A 336 -22.53 18.18 -0.16
C ASP A 336 -21.22 17.46 -0.51
N ALA A 337 -20.71 17.64 -1.73
CA ALA A 337 -19.37 17.21 -2.12
C ALA A 337 -18.28 17.79 -1.21
N MET A 338 -18.34 19.09 -0.92
CA MET A 338 -17.40 19.72 0.01
C MET A 338 -17.52 19.12 1.43
N MET A 339 -18.73 18.85 1.93
CA MET A 339 -18.91 18.16 3.21
C MET A 339 -18.28 16.76 3.20
N ILE A 340 -18.47 16.00 2.13
CA ILE A 340 -17.90 14.65 1.97
C ILE A 340 -16.37 14.71 1.92
N GLU A 341 -15.77 15.60 1.14
CA GLU A 341 -14.31 15.77 1.07
C GLU A 341 -13.72 16.17 2.44
N GLN A 342 -14.40 17.04 3.18
CA GLN A 342 -13.96 17.44 4.52
C GLN A 342 -14.14 16.33 5.55
N ALA A 343 -15.18 15.50 5.45
CA ALA A 343 -15.36 14.31 6.29
C ALA A 343 -14.26 13.27 6.03
N LEU A 344 -13.93 13.01 4.75
CA LEU A 344 -12.79 12.19 4.35
C LEU A 344 -11.48 12.73 4.94
N ALA A 345 -11.25 14.04 4.87
CA ALA A 345 -10.06 14.66 5.43
C ALA A 345 -9.95 14.43 6.94
N LYS A 346 -11.04 14.66 7.71
CA LYS A 346 -11.07 14.42 9.17
C LYS A 346 -10.70 12.98 9.52
N VAL A 347 -11.28 12.00 8.81
CA VAL A 347 -11.02 10.58 9.03
C VAL A 347 -9.59 10.19 8.66
N ALA A 348 -9.10 10.64 7.51
CA ALA A 348 -7.73 10.41 7.06
C ALA A 348 -6.71 10.98 8.05
N LEU A 349 -6.91 12.20 8.54
CA LEU A 349 -6.06 12.85 9.54
C LEU A 349 -6.03 12.06 10.86
N LYS A 350 -7.20 11.59 11.34
CA LYS A 350 -7.30 10.78 12.56
C LYS A 350 -6.49 9.49 12.44
N MET A 351 -6.60 8.81 11.30
CA MET A 351 -5.88 7.58 11.03
C MET A 351 -4.37 7.81 10.85
N ALA A 352 -3.98 8.87 10.13
CA ALA A 352 -2.59 9.23 9.92
C ALA A 352 -1.91 9.61 11.25
N LEU A 353 -2.60 10.35 12.12
CA LEU A 353 -2.11 10.63 13.47
C LEU A 353 -1.92 9.35 14.28
N LYS A 354 -2.87 8.41 14.22
CA LYS A 354 -2.74 7.13 14.90
C LYS A 354 -1.49 6.37 14.41
N GLN A 355 -1.29 6.27 13.09
CA GLN A 355 -0.10 5.65 12.51
C GLN A 355 1.19 6.34 12.96
N HIS A 356 1.22 7.67 12.94
CA HIS A 356 2.37 8.45 13.40
C HIS A 356 2.67 8.18 14.88
N LYS A 357 1.63 8.13 15.72
CA LYS A 357 1.76 7.78 17.14
C LYS A 357 2.31 6.38 17.34
N ASP A 358 1.70 5.39 16.72
CA ASP A 358 2.10 3.98 16.87
C ASP A 358 3.56 3.74 16.44
N MET A 359 4.10 4.54 15.52
CA MET A 359 5.48 4.41 15.04
C MET A 359 6.52 5.16 15.87
N HIS A 360 6.16 6.34 16.39
CA HIS A 360 7.15 7.28 16.95
C HIS A 360 7.02 7.52 18.45
N PHE A 361 5.86 7.20 19.03
CA PHE A 361 5.55 7.49 20.42
C PHE A 361 5.06 6.21 21.13
N ASN A 362 5.70 5.87 22.25
CA ASN A 362 5.30 4.71 23.03
C ASN A 362 4.09 5.07 23.92
N TRP A 363 2.87 4.93 23.38
CA TRP A 363 1.63 5.28 24.10
C TRP A 363 1.31 4.30 25.25
N ASN A 364 1.88 3.09 25.25
CA ASN A 364 1.67 2.10 26.29
C ASN A 364 2.64 2.27 27.47
N LYS A 365 2.47 3.36 28.24
CA LYS A 365 2.82 3.39 29.66
C LYS A 365 1.67 3.95 30.48
N ILE A 366 1.07 3.03 31.25
CA ILE A 366 0.16 3.23 32.37
C ILE A 366 0.41 4.59 33.02
N GLY A 367 -0.51 5.53 32.81
CA GLY A 367 -0.43 6.85 33.44
C GLY A 367 -0.43 6.72 34.96
N TYR A 368 0.00 7.77 35.67
CA TYR A 368 -0.12 7.86 37.13
C TYR A 368 -1.56 7.53 37.62
N LEU A 369 -2.56 7.85 36.80
CA LEU A 369 -3.99 7.58 37.05
C LEU A 369 -4.37 6.10 36.86
N ASP A 370 -3.71 5.35 35.97
CA ASP A 370 -3.94 3.91 35.80
C ASP A 370 -3.20 3.07 36.85
N LYS A 371 -2.08 3.59 37.38
CA LYS A 371 -1.37 3.01 38.54
C LYS A 371 -2.23 2.98 39.80
N LEU A 372 -3.18 3.92 39.94
CA LEU A 372 -4.13 3.95 41.06
C LEU A 372 -5.29 2.97 40.87
N LYS A 373 -5.59 2.54 39.64
CA LYS A 373 -6.65 1.57 39.33
C LYS A 373 -6.17 0.12 39.38
N ALA A 374 -4.91 -0.15 39.03
CA ALA A 374 -4.34 -1.49 39.04
C ALA A 374 -3.68 -1.81 40.39
N GLY A 375 -4.51 -2.09 41.40
CA GLY A 375 -4.06 -2.41 42.77
C GLY A 375 -3.41 -3.77 42.97
N ASP A 376 -3.01 -4.48 41.91
CA ASP A 376 -2.29 -5.74 42.05
C ASP A 376 -1.55 -6.07 40.75
N LYS A 377 -0.24 -5.80 40.69
CA LYS A 377 0.70 -6.50 39.80
C LYS A 377 2.16 -6.29 40.20
N ASP A 378 2.90 -7.34 39.91
CA ASP A 378 4.17 -7.77 40.49
C ASP A 378 5.31 -6.75 40.43
N LYS A 379 6.01 -6.55 41.56
CA LYS A 379 7.12 -5.59 41.74
C LYS A 379 8.44 -6.02 41.07
N TYR A 380 8.44 -7.11 40.30
CA TYR A 380 9.63 -7.67 39.68
C TYR A 380 9.91 -7.20 38.24
N VAL A 381 9.01 -6.42 37.62
CA VAL A 381 9.19 -5.90 36.24
C VAL A 381 9.85 -4.51 36.20
N ASP A 382 9.99 -3.84 37.34
CA ASP A 382 10.48 -2.45 37.44
C ASP A 382 12.02 -2.31 37.43
N LYS A 383 12.76 -3.19 36.75
CA LYS A 383 14.22 -3.18 36.83
C LYS A 383 14.95 -3.47 35.53
N PHE A 384 14.83 -2.60 34.52
CA PHE A 384 15.87 -2.45 33.51
C PHE A 384 15.99 -1.00 33.01
N GLU A 385 17.24 -0.54 32.87
CA GLU A 385 17.67 0.80 32.46
C GLU A 385 17.14 1.16 31.07
N TYR A 386 16.00 1.85 31.00
CA TYR A 386 15.43 2.42 29.76
C TYR A 386 14.95 3.87 29.94
N ILE A 387 15.29 4.53 31.06
CA ILE A 387 14.58 5.74 31.52
C ILE A 387 15.17 7.05 30.96
N GLU A 388 16.45 7.12 30.57
CA GLU A 388 17.02 8.40 30.11
C GLU A 388 16.72 8.73 28.64
N GLN A 389 16.41 7.75 27.78
CA GLN A 389 16.01 8.01 26.38
C GLN A 389 14.50 8.11 26.18
N GLU A 390 13.68 7.45 27.00
CA GLU A 390 12.21 7.46 26.86
C GLU A 390 11.56 8.83 27.13
N ASN A 391 12.10 9.65 28.05
CA ASN A 391 11.52 10.98 28.34
C ASN A 391 11.51 11.91 27.11
N LYS A 392 12.37 11.66 26.11
CA LYS A 392 12.38 12.40 24.83
C LYS A 392 11.25 11.98 23.88
N TYR A 393 10.73 10.76 24.03
CA TYR A 393 9.70 10.15 23.17
C TYR A 393 8.35 9.96 23.88
N SER A 394 8.23 10.39 25.14
CA SER A 394 6.97 10.45 25.87
C SER A 394 6.35 11.84 25.73
N PHE A 395 5.07 11.90 25.41
CA PHE A 395 4.33 13.14 25.20
C PHE A 395 2.84 12.95 25.46
N TYR A 396 2.17 13.91 26.07
CA TYR A 396 0.73 13.89 26.29
C TYR A 396 0.00 14.68 25.21
N ALA A 397 -1.23 14.29 24.85
CA ALA A 397 -2.03 15.07 23.89
C ALA A 397 -2.27 16.52 24.33
N SER A 398 -2.19 16.81 25.64
CA SER A 398 -2.26 18.15 26.23
C SER A 398 -1.05 19.03 25.96
N ASP A 399 0.07 18.43 25.55
CA ASP A 399 1.33 19.13 25.34
C ASP A 399 1.43 19.67 23.90
N ILE A 400 0.39 19.50 23.06
CA ILE A 400 0.33 20.01 21.68
C ILE A 400 0.00 21.49 21.72
N ASP A 401 1.00 22.33 21.49
CA ASP A 401 0.83 23.79 21.47
C ASP A 401 0.24 24.29 20.16
N ILE A 402 0.68 23.73 19.02
CA ILE A 402 0.31 24.19 17.68
C ILE A 402 -0.06 23.01 16.77
N LEU A 403 -1.20 23.13 16.09
CA LEU A 403 -1.59 22.30 14.95
C LEU A 403 -1.56 23.09 13.66
N ILE A 404 -0.84 22.59 12.66
CA ILE A 404 -0.74 23.20 11.34
C ILE A 404 -1.42 22.30 10.30
N GLY A 405 -2.41 22.84 9.59
CA GLY A 405 -3.00 22.19 8.42
C GLY A 405 -2.36 22.68 7.13
N THR A 406 -1.88 21.77 6.31
CA THR A 406 -1.35 22.03 4.97
C THR A 406 -1.91 21.00 3.98
N GLY A 407 -1.97 21.37 2.70
CA GLY A 407 -2.58 20.57 1.64
C GLY A 407 -3.74 21.25 0.92
N GLY A 408 -4.23 20.61 -0.13
CA GLY A 408 -5.25 21.18 -1.02
C GLY A 408 -6.56 21.54 -0.32
N VAL A 409 -7.03 20.70 0.61
CA VAL A 409 -8.31 20.88 1.32
C VAL A 409 -8.34 22.18 2.12
N PHE A 410 -7.22 22.57 2.75
CA PHE A 410 -7.15 23.80 3.54
C PHE A 410 -7.11 25.06 2.69
N THR A 411 -6.71 24.95 1.41
CA THR A 411 -6.77 26.06 0.45
C THR A 411 -8.10 26.16 -0.29
N ALA A 412 -8.91 25.09 -0.26
CA ALA A 412 -10.20 25.00 -0.94
C ALA A 412 -11.38 25.36 -0.03
N VAL A 413 -11.14 25.69 1.25
CA VAL A 413 -12.20 26.13 2.17
C VAL A 413 -12.73 27.51 1.78
N ASN A 414 -14.04 27.70 1.94
CA ASN A 414 -14.69 28.99 1.71
C ASN A 414 -14.51 29.95 2.89
N ILE A 415 -14.44 29.41 4.11
CA ILE A 415 -14.25 30.18 5.35
C ILE A 415 -13.23 29.51 6.28
N PRO A 416 -12.44 30.28 7.08
CA PRO A 416 -11.44 29.72 7.98
C PRO A 416 -11.98 28.72 9.01
N LYS A 417 -13.27 28.86 9.41
CA LYS A 417 -13.94 27.95 10.35
C LYS A 417 -13.96 26.51 9.85
N GLN A 418 -14.11 26.29 8.54
CA GLN A 418 -14.09 24.95 7.95
C GLN A 418 -12.71 24.30 8.13
N ALA A 419 -11.62 25.02 7.82
CA ALA A 419 -10.26 24.53 8.01
C ALA A 419 -9.97 24.21 9.50
N MET A 420 -10.43 25.07 10.41
CA MET A 420 -10.33 24.82 11.85
C MET A 420 -11.03 23.51 12.23
N MET A 421 -12.25 23.26 11.73
CA MET A 421 -13.01 22.06 12.07
C MET A 421 -12.46 20.78 11.45
N ILE A 422 -11.81 20.84 10.28
CA ILE A 422 -11.09 19.70 9.70
C ILE A 422 -10.00 19.21 10.66
N LEU A 423 -9.19 20.14 11.20
CA LEU A 423 -8.13 19.81 12.16
C LEU A 423 -8.71 19.40 13.52
N VAL A 424 -9.65 20.16 14.07
CA VAL A 424 -10.19 19.92 15.41
C VAL A 424 -10.92 18.58 15.48
N ASP A 425 -11.82 18.28 14.54
CA ASP A 425 -12.56 17.02 14.57
C ASP A 425 -11.69 15.82 14.16
N GLY A 426 -10.70 16.02 13.28
CA GLY A 426 -9.77 14.97 12.85
C GLY A 426 -8.74 14.59 13.91
N ILE A 427 -8.22 15.57 14.64
CA ILE A 427 -7.10 15.38 15.58
C ILE A 427 -7.57 15.26 17.03
N ARG A 428 -8.65 15.96 17.40
CA ARG A 428 -9.15 16.07 18.79
C ARG A 428 -8.05 16.46 19.79
N PRO A 429 -7.36 17.60 19.58
CA PRO A 429 -6.35 18.05 20.52
C PRO A 429 -6.98 18.36 21.88
N SER A 430 -6.25 18.11 22.96
CA SER A 430 -6.69 18.35 24.33
C SER A 430 -6.08 19.62 24.89
N CYS A 431 -6.73 20.19 25.91
CA CYS A 431 -6.34 21.43 26.57
C CYS A 431 -6.35 22.62 25.61
N VAL A 432 -5.27 23.42 25.57
CA VAL A 432 -5.22 24.67 24.80
C VAL A 432 -4.26 24.48 23.64
N THR A 433 -4.76 24.66 22.41
CA THR A 433 -3.98 24.44 21.20
C THR A 433 -4.27 25.53 20.18
N GLU A 434 -3.22 26.12 19.60
CA GLU A 434 -3.34 27.06 18.50
C GLU A 434 -3.53 26.32 17.18
N ILE A 435 -4.48 26.77 16.37
CA ILE A 435 -4.76 26.21 15.05
C ILE A 435 -4.23 27.15 13.98
N TRP A 436 -3.36 26.62 13.13
CA TRP A 436 -2.65 27.33 12.07
C TRP A 436 -2.93 26.65 10.72
N ILE A 437 -2.88 27.43 9.65
CA ILE A 437 -2.99 26.90 8.29
C ILE A 437 -1.92 27.49 7.38
N ASP A 438 -1.44 26.67 6.44
CA ASP A 438 -0.73 27.16 5.26
C ASP A 438 -1.77 27.62 4.23
N LYS A 439 -2.02 28.93 4.19
CA LYS A 439 -3.12 29.53 3.40
C LYS A 439 -2.99 29.28 1.90
N HIS A 440 -1.77 29.11 1.41
CA HIS A 440 -1.48 29.06 -0.02
C HIS A 440 -0.77 27.77 -0.45
N PHE A 441 -0.48 26.88 0.50
CA PHE A 441 0.31 25.67 0.31
C PHE A 441 1.72 25.97 -0.20
N LEU A 442 2.43 26.85 0.51
CA LEU A 442 3.76 27.33 0.16
C LEU A 442 4.88 26.76 1.04
N SER A 443 4.56 25.87 1.97
CA SER A 443 5.56 25.18 2.77
C SER A 443 6.66 24.48 1.95
N PRO A 444 6.39 23.85 0.79
CA PRO A 444 7.47 23.32 -0.05
C PRO A 444 8.37 24.42 -0.64
N HIS A 445 7.77 25.52 -1.09
CA HIS A 445 8.49 26.63 -1.72
C HIS A 445 9.43 27.34 -0.74
N ILE A 446 8.99 27.53 0.51
CA ILE A 446 9.82 28.10 1.58
C ILE A 446 10.98 27.15 1.91
N GLY A 447 10.74 25.84 1.88
CA GLY A 447 11.72 24.82 2.26
C GLY A 447 12.94 24.82 1.36
N ILE A 448 12.75 24.78 0.04
CA ILE A 448 13.88 24.85 -0.91
C ILE A 448 14.66 26.16 -0.81
N LEU A 449 13.97 27.27 -0.51
CA LEU A 449 14.62 28.55 -0.28
C LEU A 449 15.42 28.56 1.03
N SER A 450 15.05 27.79 2.05
CA SER A 450 15.79 27.75 3.32
C SER A 450 17.25 27.37 3.14
N GLN A 451 17.56 26.51 2.16
CA GLN A 451 18.93 26.11 1.83
C GLN A 451 19.61 27.11 0.88
N SER A 452 18.87 27.59 -0.13
CA SER A 452 19.46 28.36 -1.23
C SER A 452 19.49 29.87 -0.97
N LYS A 453 18.46 30.40 -0.30
CA LYS A 453 18.21 31.82 0.01
C LYS A 453 17.57 31.97 1.41
N PRO A 454 18.32 31.74 2.52
CA PRO A 454 17.76 31.73 3.88
C PRO A 454 17.01 33.01 4.29
N ASP A 455 17.49 34.18 3.84
CA ASP A 455 16.85 35.46 4.15
C ASP A 455 15.47 35.59 3.50
N ALA A 456 15.34 35.13 2.25
CA ALA A 456 14.05 35.11 1.55
C ALA A 456 13.06 34.17 2.24
N ALA A 457 13.51 32.99 2.69
CA ALA A 457 12.67 32.06 3.43
C ALA A 457 12.16 32.68 4.75
N LYS A 458 13.03 33.35 5.50
CA LYS A 458 12.67 34.04 6.76
C LYS A 458 11.67 35.18 6.53
N ASP A 459 11.86 35.99 5.49
CA ASP A 459 10.93 37.08 5.16
C ASP A 459 9.54 36.54 4.79
N LEU A 460 9.49 35.45 4.02
CA LEU A 460 8.23 34.81 3.64
C LEU A 460 7.50 34.19 4.85
N ILE A 461 8.21 33.55 5.79
CA ILE A 461 7.62 33.04 7.03
C ILE A 461 6.99 34.19 7.83
N LYS A 462 7.70 35.32 7.93
CA LYS A 462 7.21 36.53 8.63
C LYS A 462 6.05 37.22 7.94
N SER A 463 5.73 36.87 6.69
CA SER A 463 4.62 37.44 5.94
C SER A 463 3.27 36.75 6.17
N ASP A 464 3.12 35.98 7.25
CA ASP A 464 1.89 35.29 7.67
C ASP A 464 1.35 34.26 6.66
N LEU A 465 2.22 33.68 5.82
CA LEU A 465 1.84 32.64 4.85
C LEU A 465 1.36 31.35 5.55
N ILE A 466 2.05 30.98 6.63
CA ILE A 466 1.59 29.99 7.61
C ILE A 466 1.17 30.79 8.83
N SER A 467 -0.13 30.90 9.08
CA SER A 467 -0.64 31.81 10.11
C SER A 467 -1.68 31.18 11.01
N PRO A 468 -1.77 31.64 12.28
CA PRO A 468 -2.79 31.21 13.21
C PRO A 468 -4.17 31.72 12.76
N ILE A 469 -5.17 30.85 12.85
CA ILE A 469 -6.57 31.18 12.54
C ILE A 469 -7.46 31.23 13.79
N GLY A 470 -7.07 30.54 14.86
CA GLY A 470 -7.85 30.51 16.09
C GLY A 470 -7.20 29.69 17.19
N LEU A 471 -7.76 29.80 18.39
CA LEU A 471 -7.40 28.99 19.55
C LEU A 471 -8.49 27.98 19.82
N HIS A 472 -8.11 26.72 19.99
CA HIS A 472 -8.99 25.64 20.42
C HIS A 472 -8.74 25.33 21.89
N ILE A 473 -9.83 25.21 22.66
CA ILE A 473 -9.81 24.91 24.09
C ILE A 473 -10.72 23.71 24.33
N ALA A 474 -10.12 22.56 24.62
CA ALA A 474 -10.83 21.32 24.94
C ALA A 474 -10.44 20.81 26.33
N PRO A 475 -11.26 21.03 27.37
CA PRO A 475 -10.99 20.47 28.69
C PRO A 475 -10.97 18.94 28.67
N VAL A 476 -10.12 18.36 29.51
CA VAL A 476 -10.11 16.93 29.80
C VAL A 476 -10.93 16.66 31.06
N PHE A 477 -11.88 15.74 30.96
CA PHE A 477 -12.77 15.35 32.05
C PHE A 477 -12.31 14.02 32.64
N SER A 478 -12.10 13.93 33.97
CA SER A 478 -11.79 12.64 34.59
C SER A 478 -13.02 11.74 34.79
N GLN A 479 -14.22 12.29 34.65
CA GLN A 479 -15.52 11.59 34.67
C GLN A 479 -16.57 12.41 33.90
N LYS A 480 -17.66 11.79 33.44
CA LYS A 480 -18.80 12.54 32.89
C LYS A 480 -19.43 13.42 33.98
N LEU A 481 -19.80 14.65 33.62
CA LEU A 481 -20.33 15.68 34.51
C LEU A 481 -21.59 16.27 33.88
N ASP A 482 -22.63 16.50 34.70
CA ASP A 482 -23.87 17.17 34.26
C ASP A 482 -23.84 18.69 34.56
N SER A 483 -22.68 19.25 34.94
CA SER A 483 -22.55 20.58 35.54
C SER A 483 -21.57 21.53 34.83
N LYS A 484 -21.29 22.68 35.45
CA LYS A 484 -20.28 23.66 35.00
C LYS A 484 -18.91 22.99 34.86
N ALA A 485 -18.27 23.17 33.70
CA ALA A 485 -16.97 22.62 33.37
C ALA A 485 -15.86 23.69 33.43
N ILE A 486 -16.10 24.83 32.78
CA ILE A 486 -15.13 25.95 32.70
C ILE A 486 -15.86 27.26 33.03
N VAL A 487 -15.18 28.12 33.80
CA VAL A 487 -15.51 29.54 33.93
C VAL A 487 -14.50 30.34 33.13
N MET A 488 -14.97 31.06 32.13
CA MET A 488 -14.15 31.97 31.32
C MET A 488 -14.38 33.40 31.78
N GLU A 489 -13.34 34.08 32.27
CA GLU A 489 -13.37 35.46 32.76
C GLU A 489 -12.53 36.37 31.87
N TYR A 490 -13.14 37.42 31.31
CA TYR A 490 -12.45 38.47 30.58
C TYR A 490 -11.84 39.46 31.57
N LEU A 491 -10.52 39.52 31.69
CA LEU A 491 -9.84 40.28 32.75
C LEU A 491 -9.94 41.81 32.57
N VAL A 492 -10.21 42.28 31.35
CA VAL A 492 -10.31 43.73 31.03
C VAL A 492 -11.71 44.26 31.34
N ASP A 493 -12.76 43.50 31.00
CA ASP A 493 -14.15 43.96 31.10
C ASP A 493 -14.93 43.31 32.27
N GLY A 494 -14.32 42.35 32.98
CA GLY A 494 -14.91 41.62 34.12
C GLY A 494 -16.04 40.65 33.76
N LYS A 495 -16.41 40.54 32.47
CA LYS A 495 -17.45 39.63 31.99
C LYS A 495 -17.06 38.17 32.26
N ARG A 496 -18.02 37.35 32.71
CA ARG A 496 -17.83 35.91 32.94
C ARG A 496 -18.81 35.09 32.13
N ASP A 497 -18.29 34.12 31.38
CA ASP A 497 -19.08 33.11 30.67
C ASP A 497 -18.90 31.75 31.35
N PHE A 498 -20.03 31.11 31.67
CA PHE A 498 -20.05 29.76 32.24
C PHE A 498 -20.27 28.74 31.12
N ILE A 499 -19.41 27.73 31.05
CA ILE A 499 -19.42 26.70 30.02
C ILE A 499 -19.62 25.36 30.72
N THR A 500 -20.67 24.63 30.32
CA THR A 500 -21.02 23.31 30.87
C THR A 500 -20.30 22.21 30.13
N ALA A 501 -20.21 21.02 30.73
CA ALA A 501 -19.81 19.83 30.00
C ALA A 501 -20.78 19.56 28.82
N GLY A 502 -20.27 18.99 27.73
CA GLY A 502 -21.01 18.79 26.48
C GLY A 502 -21.17 20.05 25.61
N ALA A 503 -20.83 21.25 26.11
CA ALA A 503 -21.04 22.49 25.38
C ALA A 503 -20.03 22.66 24.22
N PHE A 504 -20.49 23.27 23.13
CA PHE A 504 -19.67 23.68 22.00
C PHE A 504 -19.90 25.17 21.73
N LYS A 505 -18.89 26.02 21.98
CA LYS A 505 -19.04 27.48 21.90
C LYS A 505 -17.93 28.12 21.07
N TYR A 506 -18.32 28.94 20.10
CA TYR A 506 -17.43 29.71 19.25
C TYR A 506 -17.53 31.21 19.55
N TYR A 507 -16.39 31.87 19.64
CA TYR A 507 -16.29 33.30 19.85
C TYR A 507 -15.51 33.93 18.69
N GLU A 508 -16.15 34.85 17.98
CA GLU A 508 -15.55 35.58 16.85
C GLU A 508 -14.30 36.38 17.27
N ALA A 509 -13.40 36.59 16.31
CA ALA A 509 -12.23 37.44 16.50
C ALA A 509 -12.64 38.91 16.72
N THR A 510 -11.97 39.61 17.65
CA THR A 510 -12.27 41.02 17.98
C THR A 510 -11.30 42.02 17.36
N GLY A 511 -10.25 41.56 16.68
CA GLY A 511 -9.19 42.42 16.14
C GLY A 511 -8.32 43.14 17.19
N LYS A 512 -8.57 42.90 18.49
CA LYS A 512 -7.78 43.36 19.63
C LYS A 512 -7.52 42.19 20.56
N ASP A 513 -6.32 42.16 21.15
CA ASP A 513 -5.94 41.14 22.13
C ASP A 513 -6.81 41.21 23.39
N ARG A 514 -7.51 40.11 23.69
CA ARG A 514 -8.26 39.92 24.95
C ARG A 514 -7.41 39.11 25.92
N ILE A 515 -7.38 39.50 27.19
CA ILE A 515 -6.78 38.68 28.25
C ILE A 515 -7.89 37.91 28.93
N ILE A 516 -7.86 36.59 28.81
CA ILE A 516 -8.91 35.68 29.26
C ILE A 516 -8.31 34.75 30.31
N ARG A 517 -8.99 34.63 31.44
CA ARG A 517 -8.70 33.63 32.47
C ARG A 517 -9.69 32.49 32.35
N LEU A 518 -9.21 31.28 32.11
CA LEU A 518 -10.00 30.05 32.17
C LEU A 518 -9.77 29.40 33.52
N LYS A 519 -10.86 29.12 34.24
CA LYS A 519 -10.83 28.38 35.49
C LYS A 519 -11.63 27.10 35.34
N ALA A 520 -10.97 25.96 35.47
CA ALA A 520 -11.59 24.66 35.41
C ALA A 520 -12.33 24.33 36.72
N ALA A 521 -13.43 23.60 36.60
CA ALA A 521 -14.10 23.00 37.74
C ALA A 521 -13.28 21.84 38.31
N LYS A 522 -13.62 21.42 39.53
CA LYS A 522 -13.01 20.21 40.13
C LYS A 522 -13.20 19.03 39.18
N ASN A 523 -12.15 18.22 38.98
CA ASN A 523 -12.11 17.07 38.07
C ASN A 523 -12.10 17.41 36.56
N VAL A 524 -11.82 18.68 36.22
CA VAL A 524 -11.64 19.15 34.84
C VAL A 524 -10.25 19.75 34.71
N PHE A 525 -9.55 19.44 33.61
CA PHE A 525 -8.19 19.93 33.35
C PHE A 525 -8.16 20.74 32.05
N VAL A 526 -7.45 21.87 32.08
CA VAL A 526 -7.27 22.79 30.93
C VAL A 526 -5.80 23.14 30.71
N GLY A 527 -4.91 22.17 30.93
CA GLY A 527 -3.45 22.31 30.80
C GLY A 527 -2.72 21.84 32.06
N THR A 528 -1.67 22.56 32.44
CA THR A 528 -0.79 22.22 33.58
C THR A 528 -1.36 22.57 34.96
N GLY A 529 -2.64 22.98 35.05
CA GLY A 529 -3.31 23.30 36.31
C GLY A 529 -4.81 23.62 36.16
N ASP A 530 -5.43 24.06 37.26
CA ASP A 530 -6.86 24.37 37.34
C ASP A 530 -7.23 25.76 36.77
N GLU A 531 -6.22 26.58 36.45
CA GLU A 531 -6.38 27.93 35.92
C GLU A 531 -5.30 28.25 34.88
N ILE A 532 -5.69 28.86 33.76
CA ILE A 532 -4.77 29.36 32.73
C ILE A 532 -5.19 30.76 32.26
N VAL A 533 -4.21 31.63 32.04
CA VAL A 533 -4.43 32.97 31.49
C VAL A 533 -3.90 33.00 30.06
N LEU A 534 -4.76 33.40 29.13
CA LEU A 534 -4.52 33.37 27.70
C LEU A 534 -4.68 34.77 27.11
N LYS A 535 -3.83 35.09 26.14
CA LYS A 535 -3.94 36.29 25.32
C LYS A 535 -4.53 35.90 23.97
N ALA A 536 -5.74 36.37 23.68
CA ALA A 536 -6.53 35.95 22.53
C ALA A 536 -6.95 37.15 21.65
N GLY A 537 -6.21 37.40 20.57
CA GLY A 537 -6.61 38.33 19.51
C GLY A 537 -7.45 37.69 18.40
N LEU A 538 -7.37 36.36 18.27
CA LEU A 538 -8.04 35.55 17.24
C LEU A 538 -9.37 34.96 17.73
N CYS A 539 -10.03 34.17 16.89
CA CYS A 539 -11.23 33.45 17.29
C CYS A 539 -10.93 32.36 18.33
N LEU A 540 -11.93 32.02 19.14
CA LEU A 540 -11.82 31.00 20.19
C LEU A 540 -12.90 29.94 19.98
N LEU A 541 -12.50 28.67 19.99
CA LEU A 541 -13.42 27.55 20.02
C LEU A 541 -13.25 26.81 21.34
N VAL A 542 -14.30 26.81 22.17
CA VAL A 542 -14.34 26.01 23.40
C VAL A 542 -15.17 24.77 23.15
N ASP A 543 -14.51 23.62 23.10
CA ASP A 543 -15.08 22.31 22.80
C ASP A 543 -15.10 21.46 24.08
N CYS A 544 -16.23 21.45 24.78
CA CYS A 544 -16.46 20.62 25.96
C CYS A 544 -17.21 19.32 25.64
N ARG A 545 -17.33 18.94 24.35
CA ARG A 545 -18.00 17.70 23.93
C ARG A 545 -17.24 16.47 24.43
N TYR A 546 -17.96 15.41 24.78
CA TYR A 546 -17.33 14.10 25.03
C TYR A 546 -16.89 13.45 23.72
N GLU A 547 -15.91 12.53 23.79
CA GLU A 547 -15.36 11.86 22.59
C GLU A 547 -16.42 11.17 21.71
N ASP A 548 -17.52 10.69 22.33
CA ASP A 548 -18.62 9.98 21.65
C ASP A 548 -19.76 10.91 21.16
N GLU A 549 -19.69 12.23 21.41
CA GLU A 549 -20.77 13.18 21.11
C GLU A 549 -20.43 14.02 19.87
N LEU A 550 -20.62 13.42 18.69
CA LEU A 550 -20.59 14.11 17.41
C LEU A 550 -22.00 14.22 16.84
N GLN A 551 -22.58 15.42 16.90
CA GLN A 551 -23.73 15.76 16.08
C GLN A 551 -23.29 16.74 14.99
N ALA A 552 -22.95 16.20 13.83
CA ALA A 552 -22.46 16.98 12.68
C ALA A 552 -23.40 18.14 12.33
N GLU A 553 -24.71 17.91 12.30
CA GLU A 553 -25.71 18.95 11.97
C GLU A 553 -25.73 20.09 12.99
N GLN A 554 -25.59 19.80 14.30
CA GLN A 554 -25.55 20.83 15.33
C GLN A 554 -24.30 21.70 15.20
N VAL A 555 -23.14 21.07 14.99
CA VAL A 555 -21.86 21.77 14.80
C VAL A 555 -21.92 22.64 13.57
N ASN A 556 -22.33 22.07 12.44
CA ASN A 556 -22.43 22.77 11.15
C ASN A 556 -23.34 24.00 11.25
N SER A 557 -24.49 23.84 11.91
CA SER A 557 -25.46 24.92 12.11
C SER A 557 -24.95 25.99 13.09
N SER A 558 -24.27 25.58 14.18
CA SER A 558 -23.76 26.51 15.21
C SER A 558 -22.64 27.43 14.71
N LEU A 559 -21.88 26.97 13.72
CA LEU A 559 -20.73 27.70 13.16
C LEU A 559 -21.03 28.33 11.80
N ASP A 560 -22.22 28.07 11.23
CA ASP A 560 -22.59 28.43 9.87
C ASP A 560 -21.52 27.96 8.86
N LEU A 561 -21.15 26.68 8.95
CA LEU A 561 -20.03 26.14 8.15
C LEU A 561 -20.33 26.05 6.67
N TYR A 562 -21.60 25.89 6.31
CA TYR A 562 -22.00 25.52 4.95
C TYR A 562 -23.26 26.29 4.56
N SER A 563 -23.12 27.20 3.59
CA SER A 563 -24.26 27.81 2.93
C SER A 563 -24.70 26.95 1.74
N PRO A 564 -26.01 26.77 1.49
CA PRO A 564 -26.46 26.00 0.33
C PRO A 564 -26.09 26.70 -0.97
N VAL A 565 -25.25 26.05 -1.78
CA VAL A 565 -24.98 26.42 -3.17
C VAL A 565 -25.83 25.52 -4.07
N ILE A 566 -26.54 26.12 -5.03
CA ILE A 566 -27.61 25.47 -5.81
C ILE A 566 -27.13 24.77 -7.09
N ASP A 567 -25.86 24.87 -7.47
CA ASP A 567 -25.38 24.20 -8.70
C ASP A 567 -24.53 22.97 -8.39
N ALA A 568 -25.15 21.80 -8.56
CA ALA A 568 -24.41 20.54 -8.71
C ALA A 568 -24.00 20.41 -10.19
N GLN A 569 -22.72 20.61 -10.48
CA GLN A 569 -22.18 20.15 -11.75
C GLN A 569 -22.06 18.63 -11.70
N GLY A 570 -22.89 17.94 -12.48
CA GLY A 570 -22.76 16.50 -12.66
C GLY A 570 -21.38 16.15 -13.24
N LEU A 571 -20.89 14.95 -12.92
CA LEU A 571 -19.71 14.39 -13.59
C LEU A 571 -19.88 14.55 -15.11
N LEU A 572 -18.85 15.06 -15.79
CA LEU A 572 -18.73 15.00 -17.23
C LEU A 572 -18.00 13.70 -17.58
N PRO A 573 -18.71 12.57 -17.80
CA PRO A 573 -18.05 11.32 -18.14
C PRO A 573 -17.34 11.46 -19.49
N MET A 574 -16.18 10.81 -19.60
CA MET A 574 -15.54 10.60 -20.89
C MET A 574 -16.48 9.76 -21.77
N PRO A 575 -16.74 10.15 -23.03
CA PRO A 575 -17.59 9.36 -23.91
C PRO A 575 -16.90 8.02 -24.23
N SER A 576 -17.53 6.92 -23.83
CA SER A 576 -17.08 5.57 -24.20
C SER A 576 -17.35 5.34 -25.69
N ARG A 577 -16.29 5.22 -26.49
CA ARG A 577 -16.39 5.01 -27.94
C ARG A 577 -15.72 3.72 -28.34
N LEU A 578 -16.30 3.06 -29.35
CA LEU A 578 -15.67 1.92 -30.00
C LEU A 578 -14.57 2.42 -30.95
N VAL A 579 -13.36 1.90 -30.76
CA VAL A 579 -12.19 2.23 -31.57
C VAL A 579 -11.71 0.97 -32.28
N SER A 580 -11.79 0.94 -33.62
CA SER A 580 -11.26 -0.16 -34.43
C SER A 580 -9.73 -0.08 -34.50
N GLY A 581 -9.04 -1.21 -34.33
CA GLY A 581 -7.59 -1.23 -34.38
C GLY A 581 -6.97 -2.62 -34.49
N ASN A 582 -5.65 -2.64 -34.68
CA ASN A 582 -4.81 -3.82 -34.42
C ASN A 582 -4.26 -3.70 -33.00
N TRP A 583 -4.35 -4.78 -32.23
CA TRP A 583 -3.99 -4.82 -30.82
C TRP A 583 -3.05 -6.00 -30.57
N THR A 584 -2.32 -5.93 -29.46
CA THR A 584 -1.45 -7.01 -29.00
C THR A 584 -1.91 -7.45 -27.61
N LEU A 585 -1.99 -8.76 -27.39
CA LEU A 585 -2.25 -9.39 -26.10
C LEU A 585 -0.99 -10.13 -25.66
N ASP A 586 -0.39 -9.68 -24.58
CA ASP A 586 0.79 -10.31 -23.99
C ASP A 586 0.38 -11.28 -22.89
N ILE A 587 0.88 -12.52 -22.98
CA ILE A 587 0.62 -13.57 -22.00
C ILE A 587 1.96 -14.00 -21.41
N GLU A 588 2.14 -13.67 -20.13
CA GLU A 588 3.33 -14.01 -19.36
C GLU A 588 2.99 -15.06 -18.29
N LEU A 589 3.76 -16.15 -18.30
CA LEU A 589 3.77 -17.19 -17.28
C LEU A 589 4.64 -16.76 -16.08
N PRO A 590 4.23 -17.05 -14.84
CA PRO A 590 4.99 -16.70 -13.63
C PRO A 590 6.37 -17.37 -13.56
N TYR A 591 6.52 -18.53 -14.20
CA TYR A 591 7.78 -19.24 -14.39
C TYR A 591 7.68 -20.10 -15.66
N LYS A 592 8.82 -20.70 -16.03
CA LYS A 592 8.94 -21.60 -17.18
C LYS A 592 7.80 -22.62 -17.22
N GLY A 593 7.05 -22.57 -18.31
CA GLY A 593 5.88 -23.40 -18.54
C GLY A 593 5.90 -24.02 -19.93
N LEU A 594 4.78 -24.63 -20.29
CA LEU A 594 4.59 -25.18 -21.63
C LEU A 594 3.88 -24.14 -22.47
N ILE A 595 4.47 -23.73 -23.60
CA ILE A 595 3.83 -22.87 -24.59
C ILE A 595 3.40 -23.74 -25.77
N SER A 596 2.12 -23.74 -26.07
CA SER A 596 1.49 -24.43 -27.20
C SER A 596 1.36 -23.46 -28.38
N GLY A 597 2.34 -23.50 -29.28
CA GLY A 597 2.30 -22.72 -30.52
C GLY A 597 3.68 -22.28 -30.99
N MET A 598 3.78 -21.99 -32.28
CA MET A 598 4.96 -21.36 -32.87
C MET A 598 4.58 -19.98 -33.38
N GLN A 599 5.58 -19.09 -33.52
CA GLN A 599 5.37 -17.80 -34.16
C GLN A 599 4.71 -17.98 -35.53
N GLY A 600 3.65 -17.21 -35.79
CA GLY A 600 2.81 -17.30 -36.99
C GLY A 600 1.63 -18.26 -36.90
N ALA A 601 1.48 -19.02 -35.81
CA ALA A 601 0.32 -19.88 -35.62
C ALA A 601 -0.93 -19.05 -35.31
N LYS A 602 -2.06 -19.42 -35.93
CA LYS A 602 -3.38 -18.86 -35.59
C LYS A 602 -3.87 -19.48 -34.29
N CYS A 603 -4.58 -18.68 -33.50
CA CYS A 603 -5.22 -19.14 -32.27
C CYS A 603 -6.69 -18.71 -32.21
N GLU A 604 -7.50 -19.54 -31.56
CA GLU A 604 -8.90 -19.30 -31.23
C GLU A 604 -9.08 -19.02 -29.74
N PRO A 605 -10.15 -18.31 -29.31
CA PRO A 605 -10.32 -17.89 -27.92
C PRO A 605 -10.23 -18.99 -26.86
N MET A 606 -10.66 -20.22 -27.19
CA MET A 606 -10.65 -21.34 -26.25
C MET A 606 -9.34 -22.14 -26.25
N ASP A 607 -8.41 -21.83 -27.16
CA ASP A 607 -7.13 -22.52 -27.23
C ASP A 607 -6.32 -22.23 -25.98
N VAL A 608 -5.87 -23.29 -25.31
CA VAL A 608 -4.82 -23.19 -24.29
C VAL A 608 -3.50 -23.02 -25.03
N ILE A 609 -2.91 -21.83 -24.91
CA ILE A 609 -1.67 -21.44 -25.60
C ILE A 609 -0.45 -21.49 -24.66
N ALA A 610 -0.68 -21.51 -23.36
CA ALA A 610 0.36 -21.70 -22.37
C ALA A 610 -0.20 -22.36 -21.10
N SER A 611 0.63 -23.09 -20.37
CA SER A 611 0.23 -23.78 -19.14
C SER A 611 1.39 -23.94 -18.16
N ASN A 612 1.13 -23.77 -16.87
CA ASN A 612 1.99 -24.23 -15.79
C ASN A 612 1.36 -25.49 -15.15
N PRO A 613 1.85 -26.70 -15.48
CA PRO A 613 1.21 -27.96 -15.06
C PRO A 613 1.47 -28.36 -13.59
N TYR A 614 2.49 -27.79 -12.96
CA TYR A 614 2.93 -28.10 -11.60
C TYR A 614 3.03 -26.83 -10.78
N ASP A 615 3.23 -26.92 -9.45
CA ASP A 615 3.59 -25.75 -8.62
C ASP A 615 4.99 -25.22 -9.00
N PRO A 616 5.43 -24.01 -8.56
CA PRO A 616 6.76 -23.51 -8.88
C PRO A 616 7.84 -24.46 -8.30
N PRO A 617 8.91 -24.77 -9.05
CA PRO A 617 9.98 -25.64 -8.56
C PRO A 617 10.56 -25.10 -7.26
N ARG A 618 10.77 -25.97 -6.27
CA ARG A 618 11.39 -25.58 -5.01
C ARG A 618 12.90 -25.64 -5.09
N LEU A 619 13.60 -24.63 -4.58
CA LEU A 619 15.02 -24.75 -4.28
C LEU A 619 15.23 -25.45 -2.93
N TYR A 620 15.98 -26.54 -2.95
CA TYR A 620 16.47 -27.23 -1.77
C TYR A 620 17.88 -26.75 -1.47
N ILE A 621 18.03 -26.12 -0.30
CA ILE A 621 19.31 -25.62 0.18
C ILE A 621 19.89 -26.67 1.10
N VAL A 622 20.96 -27.26 0.63
CA VAL A 622 21.65 -28.35 1.27
C VAL A 622 22.95 -27.82 1.83
N GLN A 623 23.09 -27.87 3.15
CA GLN A 623 24.37 -27.60 3.80
C GLN A 623 25.15 -28.89 3.94
N ALA A 624 26.12 -29.10 3.05
CA ALA A 624 26.97 -30.30 3.06
C ALA A 624 28.04 -30.26 4.17
N VAL A 625 28.34 -29.06 4.69
CA VAL A 625 29.35 -28.84 5.74
C VAL A 625 28.70 -28.11 6.92
N SER A 626 28.60 -28.78 8.08
CA SER A 626 28.03 -28.23 9.31
C SER A 626 29.09 -28.12 10.42
N GLY A 627 29.28 -26.93 11.02
CA GLY A 627 30.17 -26.70 12.16
C GLY A 627 30.62 -25.24 12.32
N GLU A 628 31.11 -24.86 13.51
CA GLU A 628 31.57 -23.48 13.81
C GLU A 628 32.81 -23.05 13.01
N LYS A 629 33.68 -24.01 12.64
CA LYS A 629 34.85 -23.77 11.79
C LYS A 629 34.55 -24.21 10.36
N LYS A 630 34.46 -23.26 9.44
CA LYS A 630 34.26 -23.52 8.00
C LYS A 630 35.59 -23.86 7.32
N PRO A 631 35.66 -24.94 6.51
CA PRO A 631 36.85 -25.28 5.75
C PRO A 631 37.12 -24.31 4.59
N GLU A 632 38.36 -24.27 4.10
CA GLU A 632 38.71 -23.51 2.90
C GLU A 632 37.91 -23.99 1.68
N ALA A 633 37.45 -23.05 0.85
CA ALA A 633 36.67 -23.33 -0.36
C ALA A 633 37.28 -24.40 -1.27
N ARG A 634 38.62 -24.42 -1.38
CA ARG A 634 39.34 -25.39 -2.21
C ARG A 634 39.09 -26.83 -1.72
N LEU A 635 39.14 -27.07 -0.42
CA LEU A 635 38.96 -28.40 0.18
C LEU A 635 37.51 -28.86 0.09
N THR A 636 36.55 -27.93 0.23
CA THR A 636 35.12 -28.21 0.02
C THR A 636 34.85 -28.59 -1.43
N LYS A 637 35.46 -27.87 -2.39
CA LYS A 637 35.32 -28.16 -3.82
C LYS A 637 35.86 -29.53 -4.20
N GLU A 638 36.99 -29.95 -3.63
CA GLU A 638 37.55 -31.29 -3.82
C GLU A 638 36.68 -32.41 -3.24
N SER A 639 35.78 -32.09 -2.31
CA SER A 639 34.88 -33.03 -1.63
C SER A 639 33.47 -33.06 -2.23
N MET A 640 33.16 -32.16 -3.17
CA MET A 640 31.90 -32.13 -3.91
C MET A 640 31.94 -33.11 -5.08
N LEU A 641 30.91 -33.94 -5.21
CA LEU A 641 30.79 -34.94 -6.27
C LEU A 641 29.92 -34.48 -7.45
N ILE A 642 29.41 -33.25 -7.39
CA ILE A 642 28.44 -32.68 -8.32
C ILE A 642 28.94 -31.37 -8.93
N LYS A 643 28.38 -30.98 -10.08
CA LYS A 643 28.71 -29.74 -10.79
C LYS A 643 27.48 -28.85 -10.99
N LEU A 644 27.73 -27.56 -11.19
CA LEU A 644 26.71 -26.58 -11.57
C LEU A 644 25.98 -27.05 -12.85
N GLY A 645 24.65 -27.01 -12.85
CA GLY A 645 23.78 -27.44 -13.94
C GLY A 645 23.54 -28.95 -14.03
N GLU A 646 24.21 -29.77 -13.21
CA GLU A 646 24.04 -31.23 -13.20
C GLU A 646 22.65 -31.62 -12.68
N THR A 647 22.04 -32.62 -13.30
CA THR A 647 20.81 -33.24 -12.78
C THR A 647 21.17 -34.38 -11.86
N ILE A 648 20.61 -34.37 -10.65
CA ILE A 648 20.88 -35.34 -9.60
C ILE A 648 19.60 -36.05 -9.18
N GLU A 649 19.73 -37.33 -8.85
CA GLU A 649 18.63 -38.15 -8.37
C GLU A 649 18.46 -38.04 -6.86
N ALA A 650 17.25 -38.35 -6.37
CA ALA A 650 17.01 -38.45 -4.93
C ALA A 650 17.89 -39.55 -4.31
N ASP A 651 18.42 -39.29 -3.11
CA ASP A 651 19.40 -40.12 -2.40
C ASP A 651 20.72 -40.35 -3.17
N GLN A 652 21.02 -39.57 -4.22
CA GLN A 652 22.35 -39.58 -4.85
C GLN A 652 23.38 -38.95 -3.91
N LEU A 653 24.54 -39.58 -3.75
CA LEU A 653 25.63 -39.01 -2.96
C LEU A 653 26.19 -37.75 -3.65
N ILE A 654 26.09 -36.58 -3.01
CA ILE A 654 26.52 -35.30 -3.59
C ILE A 654 27.77 -34.73 -2.93
N PHE A 655 28.07 -35.12 -1.70
CA PHE A 655 29.26 -34.70 -0.98
C PHE A 655 29.87 -35.86 -0.20
N SER A 656 31.18 -36.03 -0.33
CA SER A 656 31.95 -36.99 0.46
C SER A 656 33.26 -36.34 0.88
N PRO A 657 33.58 -36.29 2.19
CA PRO A 657 34.80 -35.67 2.67
C PRO A 657 36.05 -36.25 2.00
N SER A 658 36.88 -35.40 1.39
CA SER A 658 38.18 -35.81 0.86
C SER A 658 39.16 -36.16 1.98
N ALA A 659 40.24 -36.88 1.68
CA ALA A 659 41.28 -37.19 2.66
C ALA A 659 41.88 -35.91 3.26
N SER A 660 42.11 -34.89 2.42
CA SER A 660 42.60 -33.56 2.81
C SER A 660 41.63 -32.83 3.74
N LEU A 661 40.32 -32.92 3.47
CA LEU A 661 39.30 -32.28 4.29
C LEU A 661 39.11 -33.00 5.62
N THR A 662 39.20 -34.34 5.63
CA THR A 662 39.13 -35.16 6.85
C THR A 662 40.31 -34.89 7.79
N ALA A 663 41.50 -34.58 7.24
CA ALA A 663 42.69 -34.24 8.00
C ALA A 663 42.58 -32.92 8.80
N THR A 664 41.56 -32.09 8.53
CA THR A 664 41.30 -30.84 9.28
C THR A 664 40.66 -31.06 10.65
N GLY A 665 40.26 -32.30 10.99
CA GLY A 665 39.64 -32.64 12.26
C GLY A 665 38.17 -32.24 12.40
N LEU A 666 37.55 -31.72 11.34
CA LEU A 666 36.11 -31.42 11.30
C LEU A 666 35.29 -32.72 11.24
N LYS A 667 34.23 -32.82 12.06
CA LYS A 667 33.24 -33.92 11.95
C LYS A 667 32.38 -33.67 10.72
N LEU A 668 32.66 -34.39 9.64
CA LEU A 668 31.97 -34.22 8.36
C LEU A 668 31.32 -35.53 7.94
N ASN A 669 30.02 -35.47 7.65
CA ASN A 669 29.25 -36.61 7.17
C ASN A 669 29.18 -36.60 5.64
N LYS A 670 28.99 -37.78 5.05
CA LYS A 670 28.56 -37.90 3.67
C LYS A 670 27.16 -37.29 3.53
N PHE A 671 26.92 -36.59 2.42
CA PHE A 671 25.62 -35.98 2.16
C PHE A 671 25.01 -36.51 0.87
N TYR A 672 23.72 -36.83 0.94
CA TYR A 672 22.92 -37.37 -0.15
C TYR A 672 21.83 -36.38 -0.52
N SER A 673 21.54 -36.22 -1.81
CA SER A 673 20.50 -35.33 -2.27
C SER A 673 19.15 -35.71 -1.66
N PRO A 674 18.43 -34.79 -1.01
CA PRO A 674 17.11 -35.08 -0.46
C PRO A 674 16.04 -35.23 -1.54
N VAL A 675 16.31 -34.71 -2.76
CA VAL A 675 15.37 -34.69 -3.88
C VAL A 675 16.03 -34.97 -5.21
N ARG A 676 15.23 -35.31 -6.20
CA ARG A 676 15.63 -35.24 -7.59
C ARG A 676 15.59 -33.78 -8.03
N GLY A 677 16.71 -33.28 -8.52
CA GLY A 677 16.82 -31.85 -8.81
C GLY A 677 17.95 -31.51 -9.75
N ARG A 678 17.98 -30.26 -10.22
CA ARG A 678 19.11 -29.70 -10.95
C ARG A 678 19.93 -28.83 -10.01
N VAL A 679 21.25 -28.96 -10.06
CA VAL A 679 22.17 -28.16 -9.27
C VAL A 679 22.18 -26.74 -9.83
N GLU A 680 21.46 -25.82 -9.18
CA GLU A 680 21.40 -24.42 -9.59
C GLU A 680 22.60 -23.63 -9.10
N TYR A 681 23.17 -24.02 -7.95
CA TYR A 681 24.27 -23.28 -7.34
C TYR A 681 25.07 -24.13 -6.35
N ILE A 682 26.38 -23.84 -6.22
CA ILE A 682 27.27 -24.42 -5.21
C ILE A 682 28.14 -23.29 -4.62
N GLU A 683 28.05 -23.06 -3.31
CA GLU A 683 28.93 -22.17 -2.56
C GLU A 683 29.96 -22.99 -1.77
N TYR A 684 31.21 -22.95 -2.23
CA TYR A 684 32.27 -23.78 -1.64
C TYR A 684 32.75 -23.31 -0.25
N ASN A 685 32.55 -22.03 0.12
CA ASN A 685 32.97 -21.51 1.44
C ASN A 685 32.08 -22.00 2.59
N SER A 686 30.77 -22.06 2.35
CA SER A 686 29.78 -22.54 3.31
C SER A 686 29.47 -24.03 3.14
N GLY A 687 29.88 -24.63 2.02
CA GLY A 687 29.49 -25.98 1.64
C GLY A 687 28.01 -26.10 1.28
N ILE A 688 27.39 -25.00 0.85
CA ILE A 688 25.98 -24.97 0.49
C ILE A 688 25.81 -25.35 -0.98
N VAL A 689 24.85 -26.22 -1.23
CA VAL A 689 24.39 -26.62 -2.56
C VAL A 689 22.92 -26.24 -2.67
N VAL A 690 22.55 -25.58 -3.75
CA VAL A 690 21.16 -25.23 -4.04
C VAL A 690 20.69 -26.07 -5.23
N LEU A 691 19.58 -26.78 -5.03
CA LEU A 691 19.02 -27.71 -5.99
C LEU A 691 17.62 -27.25 -6.38
N SER A 692 17.32 -26.99 -7.66
CA SER A 692 15.94 -26.84 -8.12
C SER A 692 15.30 -28.20 -8.24
N GLU A 693 14.12 -28.36 -7.66
CA GLU A 693 13.32 -29.58 -7.78
C GLU A 693 12.97 -29.84 -9.24
N ILE A 694 13.27 -31.05 -9.73
CA ILE A 694 12.74 -31.50 -11.00
C ILE A 694 11.40 -32.15 -10.72
N GLN A 695 10.33 -31.53 -11.23
CA GLN A 695 8.96 -31.93 -10.94
C GLN A 695 8.48 -32.94 -11.98
N ASP A 696 8.44 -34.20 -11.59
CA ASP A 696 7.96 -35.35 -12.38
C ASP A 696 6.82 -36.08 -11.66
N TYR A 697 5.94 -35.31 -11.00
CA TYR A 697 4.91 -35.85 -10.12
C TYR A 697 3.92 -36.73 -10.86
N SER A 698 3.76 -37.96 -10.38
CA SER A 698 2.68 -38.83 -10.84
C SER A 698 1.36 -38.40 -10.21
N SER A 699 0.34 -38.17 -11.05
CA SER A 699 -1.04 -37.97 -10.61
C SER A 699 -1.73 -39.26 -10.14
N LYS A 700 -1.04 -40.41 -10.25
CA LYS A 700 -1.56 -41.71 -9.80
C LYS A 700 -1.48 -41.81 -8.27
N PRO A 701 -2.54 -42.27 -7.59
CA PRO A 701 -2.52 -42.46 -6.15
C PRO A 701 -1.53 -43.57 -5.77
N LEU A 702 -0.63 -43.26 -4.84
CA LEU A 702 0.34 -44.18 -4.29
C LEU A 702 -0.05 -44.55 -2.85
N THR A 703 -0.29 -45.83 -2.60
CA THR A 703 -0.66 -46.33 -1.27
C THR A 703 0.55 -46.97 -0.58
N ILE A 704 0.75 -46.63 0.68
CA ILE A 704 1.92 -47.01 1.48
C ILE A 704 1.44 -47.77 2.71
N GLU A 705 1.98 -48.95 2.96
CA GLU A 705 1.62 -49.81 4.11
C GLU A 705 2.38 -49.40 5.39
N ILE A 706 2.02 -48.25 5.96
CA ILE A 706 2.67 -47.68 7.15
C ILE A 706 2.72 -48.66 8.33
N ALA A 707 1.62 -49.37 8.61
CA ALA A 707 1.55 -50.28 9.76
C ALA A 707 2.49 -51.49 9.61
N GLN A 708 2.61 -52.02 8.40
CA GLN A 708 3.53 -53.12 8.09
C GLN A 708 4.98 -52.64 8.19
N LEU A 709 5.30 -51.50 7.58
CA LEU A 709 6.64 -50.93 7.54
C LEU A 709 7.16 -50.49 8.93
N LEU A 710 6.28 -50.03 9.84
CA LEU A 710 6.62 -49.72 11.25
C LEU A 710 6.50 -50.92 12.21
N ASN A 711 6.07 -52.09 11.71
CA ASN A 711 5.78 -53.28 12.51
C ASN A 711 4.85 -52.98 13.71
N ILE A 712 3.71 -52.35 13.43
CA ILE A 712 2.68 -51.97 14.41
C ILE A 712 1.31 -52.50 13.98
N LYS A 713 0.36 -52.56 14.93
CA LYS A 713 -1.05 -52.87 14.59
C LYS A 713 -1.67 -51.71 13.79
N PRO A 714 -2.45 -51.97 12.72
CA PRO A 714 -3.13 -50.93 11.93
C PRO A 714 -3.87 -49.88 12.76
N LYS A 715 -4.61 -50.32 13.79
CA LYS A 715 -5.34 -49.44 14.73
C LYS A 715 -4.44 -48.46 15.51
N SER A 716 -3.15 -48.74 15.63
CA SER A 716 -2.19 -47.91 16.34
C SER A 716 -1.43 -46.95 15.42
N MET A 717 -1.58 -47.07 14.10
CA MET A 717 -0.88 -46.27 13.08
C MET A 717 -1.03 -44.77 13.31
N TYR A 718 -2.25 -44.31 13.61
CA TYR A 718 -2.55 -42.88 13.77
C TYR A 718 -1.68 -42.19 14.84
N ARG A 719 -1.25 -42.92 15.88
CA ARG A 719 -0.40 -42.39 16.97
C ARG A 719 1.04 -42.08 16.52
N TYR A 720 1.48 -42.70 15.43
CA TYR A 720 2.84 -42.57 14.93
C TYR A 720 2.92 -41.64 13.71
N MET A 721 1.78 -41.29 13.12
CA MET A 721 1.70 -40.34 12.01
C MET A 721 2.18 -38.95 12.45
N GLN A 722 2.93 -38.29 11.57
CA GLN A 722 3.39 -36.91 11.76
C GLN A 722 2.54 -35.90 10.96
N LYS A 723 1.65 -36.41 10.11
CA LYS A 723 0.84 -35.63 9.17
C LYS A 723 -0.58 -36.19 9.13
N GLU A 724 -1.55 -35.31 8.97
CA GLU A 724 -2.97 -35.67 8.94
C GLU A 724 -3.50 -35.74 7.50
N LYS A 725 -4.68 -36.34 7.32
CA LYS A 725 -5.39 -36.35 6.03
C LYS A 725 -5.60 -34.90 5.56
N GLY A 726 -5.34 -34.65 4.28
CA GLY A 726 -5.34 -33.30 3.69
C GLY A 726 -3.99 -32.58 3.78
N SER A 727 -3.02 -33.09 4.54
CA SER A 727 -1.67 -32.51 4.57
C SER A 727 -0.95 -32.76 3.25
N PHE A 728 -0.32 -31.73 2.70
CA PHE A 728 0.65 -31.87 1.62
C PHE A 728 1.99 -32.36 2.19
N VAL A 729 2.62 -33.33 1.53
CA VAL A 729 3.88 -33.95 1.93
C VAL A 729 4.84 -34.00 0.76
N TYR A 730 6.11 -33.68 1.01
CA TYR A 730 7.18 -33.75 0.02
C TYR A 730 7.83 -35.13 0.01
N ARG A 731 8.32 -35.57 -1.15
CA ARG A 731 9.18 -36.76 -1.23
C ARG A 731 10.33 -36.66 -0.23
N GLY A 732 10.54 -37.70 0.57
CA GLY A 732 11.54 -37.76 1.63
C GLY A 732 11.08 -37.24 2.99
N GLU A 733 9.94 -36.54 3.08
CA GLU A 733 9.39 -36.03 4.34
C GLU A 733 8.87 -37.17 5.23
N VAL A 734 9.06 -37.08 6.54
CA VAL A 734 8.63 -38.14 7.47
C VAL A 734 7.11 -38.17 7.59
N LEU A 735 6.50 -39.28 7.16
CA LEU A 735 5.07 -39.54 7.29
C LEU A 735 4.71 -40.08 8.67
N ALA A 736 5.54 -40.99 9.19
CA ALA A 736 5.30 -41.63 10.47
C ALA A 736 6.62 -41.98 11.17
N ARG A 737 6.65 -41.90 12.50
CA ARG A 737 7.83 -42.16 13.32
C ARG A 737 7.49 -42.97 14.57
N ARG A 738 8.30 -43.99 14.87
CA ARG A 738 8.25 -44.79 16.11
C ARG A 738 9.57 -44.71 16.87
N LEU A 739 9.59 -43.95 17.97
CA LEU A 739 10.73 -43.82 18.88
C LEU A 739 10.51 -44.68 20.14
N GLU A 740 10.84 -45.97 20.06
CA GLU A 740 10.83 -46.87 21.23
C GLU A 740 12.22 -47.53 21.39
N ALA A 741 12.61 -47.82 22.63
CA ALA A 741 13.90 -48.44 22.93
C ALA A 741 13.99 -49.85 22.33
N GLY A 742 15.07 -50.14 21.58
CA GLY A 742 15.32 -51.43 20.94
C GLY A 742 14.83 -51.55 19.48
N VAL A 743 14.24 -50.50 18.91
CA VAL A 743 13.85 -50.46 17.48
C VAL A 743 15.03 -50.02 16.62
N ASN A 744 15.28 -50.70 15.51
CA ASN A 744 16.35 -50.35 14.57
C ASN A 744 16.12 -48.91 14.03
N PRO A 745 17.12 -48.00 14.12
CA PRO A 745 17.00 -46.62 13.64
C PRO A 745 16.54 -46.49 12.19
N LEU A 746 16.90 -47.44 11.32
CA LEU A 746 16.50 -47.43 9.91
C LEU A 746 15.01 -47.77 9.70
N SER A 747 14.38 -48.52 10.60
CA SER A 747 12.94 -48.87 10.57
C SER A 747 12.07 -47.93 11.42
N SER A 748 12.66 -46.90 12.03
CA SER A 748 11.96 -46.01 12.96
C SER A 748 11.24 -44.83 12.28
N HIS A 749 11.54 -44.56 11.01
CA HIS A 749 10.97 -43.46 10.24
C HIS A 749 10.47 -43.97 8.88
N ILE A 750 9.24 -43.66 8.52
CA ILE A 750 8.75 -43.83 7.16
C ILE A 750 8.71 -42.47 6.49
N LYS A 751 9.39 -42.37 5.35
CA LYS A 751 9.41 -41.18 4.51
C LYS A 751 8.41 -41.28 3.37
N ALA A 752 7.93 -40.15 2.88
CA ALA A 752 7.07 -40.10 1.72
C ALA A 752 7.85 -40.49 0.46
N PRO A 753 7.40 -41.49 -0.31
CA PRO A 753 8.06 -41.91 -1.54
C PRO A 753 7.86 -40.93 -2.70
N ASN A 754 6.74 -40.21 -2.74
CA ASN A 754 6.40 -39.19 -3.74
C ASN A 754 5.84 -37.93 -3.05
N THR A 755 5.98 -36.79 -3.72
CA THR A 755 5.32 -35.53 -3.32
C THR A 755 3.83 -35.57 -3.67
N GLY A 756 2.97 -35.08 -2.77
CA GLY A 756 1.54 -34.97 -2.99
C GLY A 756 0.75 -34.73 -1.72
N THR A 757 -0.58 -34.73 -1.82
CA THR A 757 -1.48 -34.60 -0.68
C THR A 757 -1.83 -35.98 -0.13
N ILE A 758 -1.87 -36.12 1.20
CA ILE A 758 -2.44 -37.31 1.85
C ILE A 758 -3.94 -37.30 1.62
N THR A 759 -4.41 -38.06 0.64
CA THR A 759 -5.83 -38.15 0.28
C THR A 759 -6.59 -39.13 1.16
N ASP A 760 -5.91 -40.13 1.72
CA ASP A 760 -6.53 -41.08 2.62
C ASP A 760 -5.59 -41.69 3.66
N ILE A 761 -6.15 -42.02 4.83
CA ILE A 761 -5.48 -42.73 5.93
C ILE A 761 -6.42 -43.85 6.39
N ASP A 762 -6.15 -45.09 5.97
CA ASP A 762 -6.94 -46.26 6.32
C ASP A 762 -6.37 -46.92 7.58
N THR A 763 -7.04 -46.76 8.71
CA THR A 763 -6.63 -47.35 10.01
C THR A 763 -7.03 -48.82 10.17
N VAL A 764 -7.84 -49.37 9.27
CA VAL A 764 -8.22 -50.78 9.25
C VAL A 764 -7.13 -51.59 8.53
N LYS A 765 -6.71 -51.12 7.35
CA LYS A 765 -5.61 -51.73 6.58
C LYS A 765 -4.24 -51.26 7.02
N GLY A 766 -4.15 -50.12 7.68
CA GLY A 766 -2.89 -49.54 8.15
C GLY A 766 -2.10 -48.89 7.02
N THR A 767 -2.79 -48.25 6.07
CA THR A 767 -2.22 -47.68 4.85
C THR A 767 -2.46 -46.18 4.75
N VAL A 768 -1.56 -45.47 4.05
CA VAL A 768 -1.69 -44.05 3.72
C VAL A 768 -1.61 -43.87 2.21
N THR A 769 -2.51 -43.08 1.62
CA THR A 769 -2.52 -42.79 0.19
C THR A 769 -2.08 -41.36 -0.06
N ILE A 770 -1.09 -41.19 -0.94
CA ILE A 770 -0.56 -39.91 -1.39
C ILE A 770 -0.88 -39.75 -2.87
N GLN A 771 -1.40 -38.59 -3.24
CA GLN A 771 -1.69 -38.25 -4.63
C GLN A 771 -1.40 -36.77 -4.89
N TYR A 772 -0.71 -36.47 -6.00
CA TYR A 772 -0.55 -35.10 -6.46
C TYR A 772 -1.84 -34.63 -7.15
N LEU A 773 -2.51 -33.63 -6.58
CA LEU A 773 -3.82 -33.13 -7.02
C LEU A 773 -3.77 -31.70 -7.59
N ALA A 774 -2.59 -31.12 -7.83
CA ALA A 774 -2.51 -29.74 -8.32
C ALA A 774 -3.14 -29.65 -9.73
N LYS A 775 -4.02 -28.67 -9.91
CA LYS A 775 -4.59 -28.35 -11.22
C LYS A 775 -3.58 -27.51 -12.00
N ALA A 776 -3.38 -27.85 -13.27
CA ALA A 776 -2.62 -27.02 -14.18
C ALA A 776 -3.23 -25.60 -14.24
N THR A 777 -2.36 -24.59 -14.27
CA THR A 777 -2.78 -23.21 -14.51
C THR A 777 -2.69 -22.96 -16.01
N ASP A 778 -3.84 -23.01 -16.69
CA ASP A 778 -3.94 -22.84 -18.13
C ASP A 778 -4.22 -21.39 -18.51
N TYR A 779 -3.53 -20.92 -19.54
CA TYR A 779 -3.65 -19.59 -20.11
C TYR A 779 -4.22 -19.73 -21.53
N ARG A 780 -5.39 -19.11 -21.74
CA ARG A 780 -6.12 -19.16 -23.00
C ARG A 780 -5.79 -17.94 -23.87
N ALA A 781 -5.92 -18.11 -25.18
CA ALA A 781 -5.77 -17.00 -26.12
C ALA A 781 -6.82 -15.90 -25.89
N ASN A 782 -8.06 -16.26 -25.54
CA ASN A 782 -9.21 -15.37 -25.36
C ASN A 782 -9.62 -14.51 -26.58
N VAL A 783 -8.79 -14.44 -27.62
CA VAL A 783 -9.00 -13.69 -28.86
C VAL A 783 -8.76 -14.58 -30.08
N TRP A 784 -9.37 -14.24 -31.22
CA TRP A 784 -8.88 -14.73 -32.51
C TRP A 784 -7.70 -13.87 -32.96
N GLY A 785 -6.56 -14.51 -33.14
CA GLY A 785 -5.33 -13.80 -33.47
C GLY A 785 -4.27 -14.72 -34.07
N GLU A 786 -3.06 -14.18 -34.11
CA GLU A 786 -1.87 -14.88 -34.56
C GLU A 786 -0.76 -14.64 -33.54
N ILE A 787 -0.03 -15.71 -33.18
CA ILE A 787 1.11 -15.62 -32.26
C ILE A 787 2.21 -14.82 -32.96
N SER A 788 2.44 -13.59 -32.51
CA SER A 788 3.40 -12.66 -33.11
C SER A 788 4.82 -12.87 -32.61
N SER A 789 5.00 -13.34 -31.38
CA SER A 789 6.29 -13.67 -30.77
C SER A 789 6.15 -14.75 -29.68
N VAL A 790 7.23 -15.51 -29.45
CA VAL A 790 7.37 -16.45 -28.33
C VAL A 790 8.77 -16.26 -27.75
N ASP A 791 8.85 -16.01 -26.44
CA ASP A 791 10.12 -15.86 -25.72
C ASP A 791 10.24 -16.94 -24.62
N SER A 792 11.32 -17.72 -24.75
CA SER A 792 11.92 -18.55 -23.69
C SER A 792 10.94 -19.20 -22.71
N ASP A 793 10.01 -20.00 -23.23
CA ASP A 793 9.08 -20.84 -22.46
C ASP A 793 8.29 -20.13 -21.35
N ARG A 794 8.20 -18.79 -21.42
CA ARG A 794 7.66 -17.93 -20.37
C ARG A 794 6.72 -16.86 -20.90
N MET A 795 6.92 -16.35 -22.10
CA MET A 795 6.09 -15.28 -22.65
C MET A 795 5.71 -15.56 -24.10
N LEU A 796 4.51 -15.15 -24.49
CA LEU A 796 4.10 -15.06 -25.88
C LEU A 796 3.21 -13.83 -26.09
N SER A 797 3.22 -13.30 -27.31
CA SER A 797 2.34 -12.21 -27.72
C SER A 797 1.40 -12.68 -28.83
N ILE A 798 0.13 -12.27 -28.77
CA ILE A 798 -0.87 -12.50 -29.81
C ILE A 798 -1.23 -11.17 -30.44
N SER A 799 -1.08 -11.06 -31.76
CA SER A 799 -1.63 -9.95 -32.55
C SER A 799 -3.07 -10.25 -32.95
N TYR A 800 -3.98 -9.31 -32.73
CA TYR A 800 -5.40 -9.47 -33.05
C TYR A 800 -6.05 -8.17 -33.56
N GLN A 801 -7.19 -8.33 -34.24
CA GLN A 801 -8.00 -7.23 -34.78
C GLN A 801 -9.35 -7.19 -34.08
N GLY A 802 -9.81 -5.98 -33.74
CA GLY A 802 -11.11 -5.80 -33.12
C GLY A 802 -11.44 -4.34 -32.80
N GLU A 803 -12.67 -4.14 -32.34
CA GLU A 803 -13.16 -2.85 -31.87
C GLU A 803 -13.09 -2.81 -30.34
N ARG A 804 -12.27 -1.91 -29.81
CA ARG A 804 -12.04 -1.76 -28.38
C ARG A 804 -12.96 -0.71 -27.79
N LEU A 805 -13.53 -1.03 -26.63
CA LEU A 805 -14.34 -0.16 -25.78
C LEU A 805 -13.63 -0.05 -24.43
N ASP A 806 -13.03 1.09 -24.16
CA ASP A 806 -12.36 1.34 -22.89
C ASP A 806 -13.38 1.60 -21.77
N ALA A 807 -13.01 1.19 -20.57
CA ALA A 807 -13.79 1.33 -19.36
C ALA A 807 -12.99 2.06 -18.27
N VAL A 808 -13.68 2.60 -17.27
CA VAL A 808 -13.02 3.33 -16.19
C VAL A 808 -12.44 2.40 -15.12
N ILE A 809 -13.13 1.29 -14.84
CA ILE A 809 -12.73 0.27 -13.87
C ILE A 809 -13.34 -1.09 -14.18
N GLY A 810 -12.65 -2.17 -13.82
CA GLY A 810 -13.09 -3.55 -13.95
C GLY A 810 -12.57 -4.42 -12.82
N PHE A 811 -13.23 -5.55 -12.58
CA PHE A 811 -12.88 -6.52 -11.54
C PHE A 811 -13.06 -7.96 -12.05
N GLY A 812 -12.33 -8.90 -11.47
CA GLY A 812 -12.38 -10.32 -11.83
C GLY A 812 -11.28 -10.73 -12.79
N LYS A 813 -11.38 -11.92 -13.40
CA LYS A 813 -10.36 -12.46 -14.30
C LYS A 813 -10.65 -12.10 -15.76
N ALA A 814 -9.60 -11.97 -16.57
CA ALA A 814 -9.76 -11.83 -18.02
C ALA A 814 -10.58 -13.01 -18.58
N SER A 815 -11.52 -12.72 -19.46
CA SER A 815 -12.48 -13.72 -19.97
C SER A 815 -12.98 -13.34 -21.35
N GLY A 816 -13.61 -14.29 -22.04
CA GLY A 816 -14.20 -14.04 -23.36
C GLY A 816 -15.46 -14.86 -23.58
N GLY A 817 -16.34 -14.35 -24.43
CA GLY A 817 -17.62 -14.98 -24.76
C GLY A 817 -18.42 -14.19 -25.78
N ASP A 818 -19.52 -14.75 -26.26
CA ASP A 818 -20.40 -14.03 -27.19
C ASP A 818 -21.11 -12.88 -26.47
N LEU A 819 -21.13 -11.71 -27.10
CA LEU A 819 -21.78 -10.51 -26.62
C LEU A 819 -23.31 -10.66 -26.68
N ILE A 820 -23.97 -10.35 -25.56
CA ILE A 820 -25.43 -10.21 -25.49
C ILE A 820 -25.78 -8.89 -24.80
N VAL A 821 -26.76 -8.18 -25.35
CA VAL A 821 -27.26 -6.92 -24.79
C VAL A 821 -28.61 -7.17 -24.13
N ILE A 822 -28.74 -6.81 -22.86
CA ILE A 822 -29.96 -6.98 -22.07
C ILE A 822 -30.45 -5.60 -21.60
N GLY A 823 -31.71 -5.31 -21.89
CA GLY A 823 -32.34 -4.04 -21.53
C GLY A 823 -33.24 -4.08 -20.30
N ARG A 824 -33.60 -5.27 -19.80
CA ARG A 824 -34.50 -5.46 -18.65
C ARG A 824 -34.13 -6.70 -17.85
N ASP A 825 -34.28 -6.66 -16.53
CA ASP A 825 -33.98 -7.80 -15.65
C ASP A 825 -34.76 -9.07 -15.99
N GLN A 826 -36.00 -8.94 -16.47
CA GLN A 826 -36.86 -10.08 -16.80
C GLN A 826 -36.22 -11.02 -17.84
N ASP A 827 -35.45 -10.46 -18.77
CA ASP A 827 -34.81 -11.20 -19.85
C ASP A 827 -33.67 -12.10 -19.36
N ILE A 828 -33.06 -11.79 -18.20
CA ILE A 828 -31.97 -12.57 -17.60
C ILE A 828 -32.41 -14.01 -17.35
N SER A 829 -33.65 -14.21 -16.89
CA SER A 829 -34.20 -15.54 -16.62
C SER A 829 -34.59 -16.32 -17.88
N LEU A 830 -34.74 -15.63 -19.01
CA LEU A 830 -35.21 -16.20 -20.28
C LEU A 830 -34.06 -16.59 -21.22
N LEU A 831 -32.89 -15.98 -21.03
CA LEU A 831 -31.72 -16.14 -21.89
C LEU A 831 -30.70 -17.11 -21.27
N ALA A 832 -30.00 -17.88 -22.10
CA ALA A 832 -28.87 -18.69 -21.67
C ALA A 832 -27.60 -17.84 -21.63
N LEU A 833 -27.10 -17.56 -20.43
CA LEU A 833 -25.97 -16.64 -20.23
C LEU A 833 -24.61 -17.33 -20.01
N GLU A 834 -24.56 -18.67 -19.96
CA GLU A 834 -23.32 -19.41 -19.73
C GLU A 834 -22.25 -19.05 -20.77
N ALA A 835 -21.06 -18.64 -20.29
CA ALA A 835 -19.93 -18.19 -21.11
C ALA A 835 -20.25 -17.00 -22.06
N LYS A 836 -21.26 -16.17 -21.74
CA LYS A 836 -21.58 -14.94 -22.48
C LYS A 836 -21.00 -13.70 -21.81
N VAL A 837 -20.73 -12.68 -22.60
CA VAL A 837 -20.43 -11.32 -22.11
C VAL A 837 -21.73 -10.53 -22.16
N VAL A 838 -22.25 -10.16 -20.98
CA VAL A 838 -23.57 -9.53 -20.82
C VAL A 838 -23.41 -8.03 -20.67
N PHE A 839 -23.82 -7.26 -21.68
CA PHE A 839 -23.94 -5.81 -21.58
C PHE A 839 -25.34 -5.43 -21.08
N LEU A 840 -25.38 -4.66 -20.00
CA LEU A 840 -26.62 -4.13 -19.41
C LEU A 840 -26.81 -2.68 -19.84
N SER A 841 -27.96 -2.37 -20.44
CA SER A 841 -28.29 -1.00 -20.87
C SER A 841 -28.90 -0.14 -19.75
N TYR A 842 -28.74 -0.55 -18.50
CA TYR A 842 -29.25 0.09 -17.29
C TYR A 842 -28.29 -0.17 -16.13
N SER A 843 -28.40 0.59 -15.04
CA SER A 843 -27.60 0.39 -13.83
C SER A 843 -28.13 -0.83 -13.06
N PRO A 844 -27.36 -1.93 -12.92
CA PRO A 844 -27.81 -3.13 -12.23
C PRO A 844 -27.76 -3.00 -10.71
N ASP A 845 -28.64 -3.74 -10.03
CA ASP A 845 -28.56 -3.94 -8.58
C ASP A 845 -27.82 -5.25 -8.22
N LEU A 846 -27.62 -5.51 -6.93
CA LEU A 846 -26.99 -6.74 -6.44
C LEU A 846 -27.70 -8.02 -6.91
N ASN A 847 -29.03 -8.02 -7.01
CA ASN A 847 -29.80 -9.20 -7.40
C ASN A 847 -29.56 -9.54 -8.87
N THR A 848 -29.55 -8.52 -9.73
CA THR A 848 -29.20 -8.62 -11.15
C THR A 848 -27.81 -9.25 -11.32
N LEU A 849 -26.80 -8.74 -10.62
CA LEU A 849 -25.42 -9.25 -10.68
C LEU A 849 -25.34 -10.72 -10.26
N ARG A 850 -25.96 -11.07 -9.13
CA ARG A 850 -25.98 -12.45 -8.61
C ARG A 850 -26.74 -13.39 -9.54
N ALA A 851 -27.83 -12.94 -10.15
CA ALA A 851 -28.62 -13.74 -11.09
C ALA A 851 -27.81 -14.09 -12.35
N ILE A 852 -27.07 -13.12 -12.90
CA ILE A 852 -26.19 -13.32 -14.06
C ILE A 852 -25.01 -14.24 -13.69
N ALA A 853 -24.34 -13.97 -12.56
CA ALA A 853 -23.22 -14.77 -12.10
C ALA A 853 -23.60 -16.24 -11.80
N LYS A 854 -24.81 -16.48 -11.28
CA LYS A 854 -25.34 -17.83 -11.04
C LYS A 854 -25.48 -18.64 -12.33
N GLN A 855 -25.69 -17.99 -13.47
CA GLN A 855 -25.73 -18.63 -14.79
C GLN A 855 -24.35 -18.81 -15.43
N LYS A 856 -23.27 -18.46 -14.73
CA LYS A 856 -21.88 -18.55 -15.20
C LYS A 856 -21.61 -17.74 -16.47
N ALA A 857 -22.15 -16.52 -16.53
CA ALA A 857 -21.71 -15.56 -17.53
C ALA A 857 -20.21 -15.32 -17.42
N ALA A 858 -19.54 -15.09 -18.56
CA ALA A 858 -18.12 -14.80 -18.58
C ALA A 858 -17.84 -13.43 -17.93
N ALA A 859 -18.62 -12.41 -18.32
CA ALA A 859 -18.50 -11.07 -17.77
C ALA A 859 -19.80 -10.27 -17.84
N ILE A 860 -19.88 -9.21 -17.04
CA ILE A 860 -20.95 -8.20 -17.00
C ILE A 860 -20.33 -6.86 -17.41
N VAL A 861 -20.94 -6.14 -18.34
CA VAL A 861 -20.53 -4.81 -18.76
C VAL A 861 -21.69 -3.84 -18.52
N THR A 862 -21.44 -2.75 -17.80
CA THR A 862 -22.45 -1.72 -17.53
C THR A 862 -21.83 -0.33 -17.59
N GLU A 863 -22.62 0.70 -17.90
CA GLU A 863 -22.14 2.08 -17.84
C GLU A 863 -22.03 2.59 -16.41
N TRP A 864 -23.03 2.28 -15.58
CA TRP A 864 -23.19 2.76 -14.22
C TRP A 864 -23.55 1.60 -13.29
N ILE A 865 -23.21 1.74 -12.02
CA ILE A 865 -23.56 0.80 -10.94
C ILE A 865 -23.41 1.51 -9.59
N ASN A 866 -24.22 1.18 -8.58
CA ASN A 866 -23.93 1.66 -7.23
C ASN A 866 -22.70 0.95 -6.66
N GLU A 867 -21.82 1.72 -6.02
CA GLU A 867 -20.61 1.18 -5.38
C GLU A 867 -20.96 0.11 -4.32
N ARG A 868 -22.03 0.34 -3.53
CA ARG A 868 -22.49 -0.62 -2.52
C ARG A 868 -22.84 -1.99 -3.12
N ASP A 869 -23.59 -2.00 -4.22
CA ASP A 869 -24.01 -3.23 -4.90
C ASP A 869 -22.80 -4.00 -5.44
N LEU A 870 -21.81 -3.28 -5.99
CA LEU A 870 -20.54 -3.86 -6.42
C LEU A 870 -19.77 -4.47 -5.24
N ALA A 871 -19.57 -3.72 -4.15
CA ALA A 871 -18.85 -4.20 -2.97
C ALA A 871 -19.49 -5.46 -2.37
N GLN A 872 -20.83 -5.50 -2.31
CA GLN A 872 -21.60 -6.66 -1.85
C GLN A 872 -21.55 -7.85 -2.81
N TYR A 873 -21.42 -7.60 -4.11
CA TYR A 873 -21.23 -8.64 -5.12
C TYR A 873 -19.84 -9.29 -5.01
N MET A 874 -18.80 -8.47 -4.82
CA MET A 874 -17.42 -8.95 -4.66
C MET A 874 -17.14 -9.50 -3.26
N ASN A 875 -18.01 -9.21 -2.29
CA ASN A 875 -17.83 -9.53 -0.87
C ASN A 875 -16.53 -8.95 -0.27
N ILE A 876 -16.07 -7.81 -0.83
CA ILE A 876 -14.84 -7.11 -0.44
C ILE A 876 -15.06 -5.61 -0.70
N GLU A 877 -14.72 -4.77 0.28
CA GLU A 877 -14.67 -3.31 0.11
C GLU A 877 -13.46 -2.94 -0.77
N PRO A 878 -13.68 -2.23 -1.91
CA PRO A 878 -12.61 -1.71 -2.74
C PRO A 878 -11.72 -0.73 -1.96
N GLY A 879 -10.40 -0.84 -2.12
CA GLY A 879 -9.44 0.04 -1.45
C GLY A 879 -8.52 0.70 -2.47
N VAL A 880 -7.25 0.33 -2.44
CA VAL A 880 -6.31 0.68 -3.51
C VAL A 880 -6.72 -0.03 -4.80
N ILE A 881 -6.89 0.73 -5.89
CA ILE A 881 -7.33 0.18 -7.18
C ILE A 881 -6.14 -0.41 -7.94
N ASN A 882 -5.97 -1.72 -7.76
CA ASN A 882 -5.16 -2.61 -8.59
C ASN A 882 -5.94 -3.92 -8.73
N THR A 883 -6.79 -4.01 -9.76
CA THR A 883 -7.81 -5.07 -9.90
C THR A 883 -7.42 -6.11 -10.94
N GLY A 884 -8.27 -7.09 -11.24
CA GLY A 884 -8.04 -8.06 -12.33
C GLY A 884 -7.58 -9.44 -11.86
N SER A 885 -7.60 -9.67 -10.55
CA SER A 885 -7.23 -10.95 -9.92
C SER A 885 -8.30 -11.46 -8.94
N GLU A 886 -9.39 -10.71 -8.76
CA GLU A 886 -10.45 -11.06 -7.84
C GLU A 886 -11.15 -12.36 -8.25
N ASP A 887 -11.47 -13.20 -7.28
CA ASP A 887 -12.17 -14.46 -7.52
C ASP A 887 -13.68 -14.26 -7.35
N ILE A 888 -14.30 -13.65 -8.35
CA ILE A 888 -15.73 -13.33 -8.39
C ILE A 888 -16.44 -14.15 -9.48
N GLY A 889 -17.74 -14.40 -9.31
CA GLY A 889 -18.48 -15.36 -10.15
C GLY A 889 -18.46 -15.03 -11.65
N SER A 890 -18.70 -13.77 -11.99
CA SER A 890 -18.53 -13.18 -13.33
C SER A 890 -17.72 -11.90 -13.21
N SER A 891 -16.74 -11.71 -14.08
CA SER A 891 -15.98 -10.46 -14.15
C SER A 891 -16.91 -9.29 -14.47
N ILE A 892 -16.57 -8.09 -14.03
CA ILE A 892 -17.40 -6.90 -14.25
C ILE A 892 -16.57 -5.75 -14.82
N LEU A 893 -17.14 -5.02 -15.77
CA LEU A 893 -16.54 -3.87 -16.42
C LEU A 893 -17.51 -2.69 -16.34
N ILE A 894 -17.03 -1.55 -15.84
CA ILE A 894 -17.82 -0.34 -15.60
C ILE A 894 -17.31 0.77 -16.53
N LEU A 895 -18.15 1.25 -17.44
CA LEU A 895 -17.71 2.13 -18.52
C LEU A 895 -17.60 3.60 -18.12
N LYS A 896 -18.48 4.11 -17.25
CA LYS A 896 -18.53 5.54 -16.89
C LYS A 896 -18.22 5.81 -15.42
N GLY A 897 -18.83 5.09 -14.49
CA GLY A 897 -18.58 5.31 -13.06
C GLY A 897 -19.67 4.77 -12.14
N PHE A 898 -19.78 5.36 -10.97
CA PHE A 898 -20.66 4.90 -9.90
C PHE A 898 -21.90 5.78 -9.73
N GLY A 899 -23.02 5.15 -9.37
CA GLY A 899 -24.34 5.78 -9.17
C GLY A 899 -25.30 5.55 -10.32
N ALA A 900 -26.11 6.57 -10.62
CA ALA A 900 -27.08 6.55 -11.71
C ALA A 900 -26.78 7.67 -12.70
N GLY A 901 -26.66 7.33 -13.98
CA GLY A 901 -26.46 8.29 -15.05
C GLY A 901 -27.18 7.86 -16.33
N ASN A 902 -27.28 8.79 -17.27
CA ASN A 902 -27.92 8.51 -18.55
C ASN A 902 -27.06 7.53 -19.35
N THR A 903 -27.70 6.44 -19.78
CA THR A 903 -27.12 5.45 -20.70
C THR A 903 -26.94 6.09 -22.08
N ASP A 904 -25.81 5.84 -22.74
CA ASP A 904 -25.54 6.34 -24.09
C ASP A 904 -26.33 5.53 -25.13
N SER A 905 -27.38 6.15 -25.69
CA SER A 905 -28.25 5.52 -26.67
C SER A 905 -27.52 5.10 -27.95
N ASP A 906 -26.48 5.84 -28.36
CA ASP A 906 -25.70 5.51 -29.55
C ASP A 906 -24.78 4.32 -29.27
N LEU A 907 -24.18 4.24 -28.09
CA LEU A 907 -23.41 3.07 -27.66
C LEU A 907 -24.28 1.82 -27.63
N ILE A 908 -25.46 1.87 -27.00
CA ILE A 908 -26.40 0.75 -26.93
C ILE A 908 -26.75 0.25 -28.35
N LYS A 909 -27.09 1.17 -29.25
CA LYS A 909 -27.42 0.84 -30.65
C LYS A 909 -26.26 0.15 -31.36
N ASN A 910 -25.03 0.66 -31.17
CA ASN A 910 -23.83 0.06 -31.74
C ASN A 910 -23.55 -1.34 -31.19
N LEU A 911 -23.75 -1.57 -29.89
CA LEU A 911 -23.56 -2.88 -29.26
C LEU A 911 -24.62 -3.90 -29.69
N HIS A 912 -25.88 -3.49 -29.86
CA HIS A 912 -26.92 -4.35 -30.43
C HIS A 912 -26.57 -4.87 -31.84
N GLN A 913 -25.97 -4.03 -32.69
CA GLN A 913 -25.51 -4.44 -34.03
C GLN A 913 -24.38 -5.48 -33.99
N ARG A 914 -23.75 -5.69 -32.83
CA ARG A 914 -22.62 -6.60 -32.60
C ARG A 914 -23.01 -7.80 -31.76
N GLN A 915 -24.29 -7.96 -31.43
CA GLN A 915 -24.79 -9.10 -30.66
C GLN A 915 -24.42 -10.43 -31.35
N GLY A 916 -23.95 -11.39 -30.56
CA GLY A 916 -23.48 -12.70 -31.03
C GLY A 916 -22.05 -12.71 -31.57
N LYS A 917 -21.40 -11.55 -31.74
CA LYS A 917 -19.94 -11.48 -31.93
C LYS A 917 -19.26 -11.77 -30.61
N HIS A 918 -18.04 -12.28 -30.65
CA HIS A 918 -17.31 -12.55 -29.41
C HIS A 918 -16.56 -11.35 -28.93
N CYS A 919 -16.55 -11.25 -27.61
CA CYS A 919 -16.06 -10.13 -26.85
C CYS A 919 -15.06 -10.67 -25.83
N TYR A 920 -13.83 -10.17 -25.93
CA TYR A 920 -12.79 -10.36 -24.92
C TYR A 920 -12.85 -9.21 -23.92
N ILE A 921 -12.81 -9.53 -22.63
CA ILE A 921 -12.77 -8.56 -21.54
C ILE A 921 -11.45 -8.69 -20.78
N ASP A 922 -10.75 -7.58 -20.64
CA ASP A 922 -9.66 -7.42 -19.69
C ASP A 922 -10.09 -6.44 -18.57
N PRO A 923 -10.39 -6.95 -17.37
CA PRO A 923 -10.82 -6.12 -16.24
C PRO A 923 -9.65 -5.45 -15.50
N HIS A 924 -8.39 -5.70 -15.85
CA HIS A 924 -7.24 -5.18 -15.10
C HIS A 924 -7.26 -3.65 -15.07
N THR A 925 -7.40 -3.08 -13.87
CA THR A 925 -7.41 -1.63 -13.67
C THR A 925 -6.33 -1.22 -12.71
N ARG A 926 -5.56 -0.21 -13.10
CA ARG A 926 -4.62 0.49 -12.22
C ARG A 926 -4.72 1.99 -12.43
N ILE A 927 -5.04 2.73 -11.38
CA ILE A 927 -5.30 4.19 -11.48
C ILE A 927 -4.09 5.06 -11.12
N ARG A 928 -3.03 4.46 -10.59
CA ARG A 928 -1.81 5.17 -10.15
C ARG A 928 -0.59 4.38 -10.64
N ALA A 929 0.44 5.06 -11.14
CA ALA A 929 1.74 4.47 -11.46
C ALA A 929 1.68 3.31 -12.50
N GLY A 930 1.89 3.64 -13.78
CA GLY A 930 1.66 2.68 -14.87
C GLY A 930 0.16 2.44 -15.05
N VAL A 931 -0.57 3.51 -15.37
CA VAL A 931 -2.04 3.50 -15.49
C VAL A 931 -2.45 2.47 -16.54
N ILE A 932 -3.28 1.51 -16.11
CA ILE A 932 -3.86 0.50 -16.99
C ILE A 932 -5.38 0.69 -16.93
N ARG A 933 -5.97 0.85 -18.11
CA ARG A 933 -7.43 0.94 -18.25
C ARG A 933 -7.98 -0.38 -18.75
N PRO A 934 -9.03 -0.88 -18.10
CA PRO A 934 -9.68 -2.11 -18.51
C PRO A 934 -10.48 -1.86 -19.78
N PHE A 935 -10.77 -2.92 -20.53
CA PHE A 935 -11.44 -2.79 -21.81
C PHE A 935 -12.24 -4.03 -22.19
N ALA A 936 -13.19 -3.81 -23.09
CA ALA A 936 -13.84 -4.84 -23.88
C ALA A 936 -13.37 -4.75 -25.33
N CYS A 937 -13.05 -5.86 -25.97
CA CYS A 937 -12.72 -5.91 -27.40
C CYS A 937 -13.65 -6.86 -28.13
N ILE A 938 -14.35 -6.36 -29.14
CA ILE A 938 -15.32 -7.11 -29.95
C ILE A 938 -14.65 -7.51 -31.26
N GLN A 939 -14.70 -8.79 -31.59
CA GLN A 939 -14.11 -9.35 -32.80
C GLN A 939 -15.18 -9.95 -33.71
N GLU A 940 -14.99 -9.78 -35.01
CA GLU A 940 -15.71 -10.59 -35.99
C GLU A 940 -15.22 -12.03 -35.90
N LYS A 941 -16.15 -12.98 -35.84
CA LYS A 941 -15.81 -14.39 -35.87
C LYS A 941 -15.15 -14.70 -37.23
N LYS A 942 -13.86 -15.01 -37.22
CA LYS A 942 -13.17 -15.49 -38.43
C LYS A 942 -13.64 -16.92 -38.68
N THR A 943 -14.50 -17.10 -39.70
CA THR A 943 -14.91 -18.41 -40.23
C THR A 943 -13.75 -19.15 -40.86
#